data_AF-A0A518ET15-F1
#
_entry.id   AF-A0A518ET15-F1
#
_cell.length_a   1.000
_cell.length_b   1.000
_cell.length_c   1.000
_cell.angle_alpha   90.00
_cell.angle_beta   90.00
_cell.angle_gamma   90.00
#
_symmetry.space_group_name_H-M   'P 1'
#
loop_
_entity.id
_entity.type
_entity.pdbx_description
1 polymer ?
#
loop_
_entity_poly.entity_id
_entity_poly.type
_entity_poly.pdbx_seq_one_letter_code
_entity_poly.pdbx_strand_id
1 'polypeptide(L)'
;MRFVLPAGFLLLTATFAAPGVSGGGAVAPPRALALSPEMQDDEAEALARLNELLDLARSKDPVERETAATGLGEEPSQKADAALLKLAEDEDVIVQLAAIRAMAGRESTSVTKLLTKLALESPFTRVRRAAAESLAKTNGEEARDALLKKASGKTALRAAEALLWAEALAASQRGEAAQDPKAVEKDVKGLRKMQKSKDPDERVAAAGAAVAISTRSGEPRAELIQEGLVEHLGDYKASEMACAVLEAVERAPDPADLEVLSRVMATDGLMTVIERRLERALLATLKVLPESERSAALTKMLGGLKGDGEFRGARLARIAAIQGERGLGEEERANILRAIMQGGNVDARAAAAKALATIGDEGVQLALKELSNDSVEARLGLQCIRVVQQNGSLVPEEESKKEDGEAKAEAKADPSDAVKFLIVLAEDHPSSLVQEQAVIALGQPGIHTAAVTALTELAKTGRGIDLRNVATVALGRTRAETAVATLAELLRHDDWMMRAAAAEGLLQVSRMECVAPLLDALDDENPQVAATAEEALKRFSNREGEDVERSTWRDWWAANGQRARFRTREETRARQERYGYSVSDAQIYEGLDVIVVPGLGDHIEKVLEQLGIEFRTVQAGKLDEAALHPGAILLIGCTGEISASDVEVVQWYVRTGGALFTSCWALTHTVVPTSPAVIRKAPTPGEVVDHVFARPTTSALESPYLRGVFDGGVQPFYSLEGAHLIQVVDPERAEVILDSPYTAARHGSGDLSAYFRMGHGVILDTANHFEEQGFTSAEGLKGDEECQAFAVNHMGYSLEDLRQTRDEKWWKSASKAASEIADLSVFRILTNFVREKRING
;
A
#
# COMPACT_ATOMS: atom_id res chain seq x y z
N MET A 1 3.61 -26.31 19.11
CA MET A 1 4.67 -27.22 19.58
C MET A 1 6.00 -26.50 19.35
N ARG A 2 6.69 -26.11 20.44
CA ARG A 2 7.95 -25.34 20.40
C ARG A 2 9.11 -26.30 20.15
N PHE A 3 9.93 -26.06 19.12
CA PHE A 3 11.23 -26.71 18.97
C PHE A 3 12.32 -25.81 19.54
N VAL A 4 13.15 -26.43 20.38
CA VAL A 4 14.26 -25.86 21.13
C VAL A 4 15.54 -26.03 20.28
N LEU A 5 16.26 -24.94 20.03
CA LEU A 5 17.63 -24.95 19.51
C LEU A 5 18.63 -25.16 20.65
N PRO A 6 19.70 -25.96 20.51
CA PRO A 6 20.85 -25.87 21.39
C PRO A 6 21.90 -24.91 20.82
N ALA A 7 22.39 -24.04 21.69
CA ALA A 7 23.51 -23.14 21.46
C ALA A 7 24.86 -23.82 21.75
N GLY A 8 25.89 -23.42 21.01
CA GLY A 8 27.25 -23.35 21.53
C GLY A 8 28.33 -23.97 20.64
N PHE A 9 29.09 -23.15 19.92
CA PHE A 9 30.53 -23.33 19.81
C PHE A 9 31.22 -21.97 19.65
N LEU A 10 32.06 -21.64 20.63
CA LEU A 10 32.88 -20.44 20.73
C LEU A 10 34.02 -20.48 19.70
N LEU A 11 34.13 -19.46 18.86
CA LEU A 11 35.31 -19.15 18.05
C LEU A 11 36.37 -18.49 18.91
N LEU A 12 37.43 -19.23 19.24
CA LEU A 12 38.67 -18.71 19.82
C LEU A 12 39.60 -18.26 18.70
N THR A 13 39.79 -16.94 18.59
CA THR A 13 40.79 -16.31 17.73
C THR A 13 42.18 -16.47 18.35
N ALA A 14 43.10 -17.12 17.63
CA ALA A 14 44.51 -17.17 18.00
C ALA A 14 45.36 -16.55 16.88
N THR A 15 45.76 -15.31 17.11
CA THR A 15 46.82 -14.59 16.39
C THR A 15 48.18 -15.21 16.75
N PHE A 16 48.93 -15.69 15.75
CA PHE A 16 50.33 -16.10 15.93
C PHE A 16 51.27 -15.02 15.38
N ALA A 17 51.99 -14.35 16.27
CA ALA A 17 53.22 -13.64 16.00
C ALA A 17 54.41 -14.53 16.41
N ALA A 18 55.38 -14.71 15.52
CA ALA A 18 56.63 -15.41 15.81
C ALA A 18 57.67 -14.46 16.47
N PRO A 19 58.60 -15.02 17.25
CA PRO A 19 60.00 -14.83 16.88
C PRO A 19 60.82 -16.14 16.96
N GLY A 20 61.84 -16.23 16.11
CA GLY A 20 62.60 -17.45 15.85
C GLY A 20 63.72 -17.75 16.85
N VAL A 21 64.27 -18.97 16.74
CA VAL A 21 65.68 -19.33 16.92
C VAL A 21 65.96 -20.64 16.15
N SER A 22 67.15 -20.69 15.58
CA SER A 22 67.83 -21.73 14.78
C SER A 22 67.87 -23.16 15.34
N GLY A 23 67.88 -24.14 14.44
CA GLY A 23 68.43 -25.49 14.71
C GLY A 23 68.14 -26.48 13.59
N GLY A 24 69.17 -26.89 12.85
CA GLY A 24 69.05 -27.80 11.70
C GLY A 24 68.71 -29.25 12.08
N GLY A 25 67.94 -29.91 11.21
CA GLY A 25 67.65 -31.34 11.25
C GLY A 25 66.72 -31.74 10.10
N ALA A 26 67.09 -32.78 9.35
CA ALA A 26 66.51 -33.24 8.10
C ALA A 26 64.96 -33.28 8.02
N VAL A 27 64.42 -32.78 6.90
CA VAL A 27 63.01 -32.88 6.51
C VAL A 27 62.68 -34.33 6.13
N ALA A 28 61.81 -34.97 6.90
CA ALA A 28 61.00 -36.11 6.45
C ALA A 28 59.68 -35.57 5.87
N PRO A 29 59.08 -36.20 4.84
CA PRO A 29 57.82 -35.72 4.28
C PRO A 29 56.72 -35.78 5.35
N PRO A 30 55.78 -34.83 5.39
CA PRO A 30 54.66 -34.93 6.33
C PRO A 30 53.88 -36.20 6.02
N ARG A 31 53.83 -37.10 7.01
CA ARG A 31 52.87 -38.23 7.03
C ARG A 31 51.48 -37.62 6.90
N ALA A 32 50.73 -38.07 5.90
CA ALA A 32 49.30 -37.83 5.82
C ALA A 32 48.66 -38.21 7.16
N LEU A 33 48.17 -37.21 7.89
CA LEU A 33 47.33 -37.43 9.06
C LEU A 33 46.07 -38.13 8.55
N ALA A 34 45.96 -39.43 8.82
CA ALA A 34 44.73 -40.17 8.57
C ALA A 34 43.63 -39.57 9.45
N LEU A 35 42.55 -39.11 8.82
CA LEU A 35 41.35 -38.59 9.46
C LEU A 35 40.81 -39.63 10.45
N SER A 36 40.24 -39.19 11.58
CA SER A 36 39.58 -40.11 12.53
C SER A 36 38.37 -40.79 11.88
N PRO A 37 37.94 -41.97 12.35
CA PRO A 37 36.80 -42.70 11.78
C PRO A 37 35.50 -41.86 11.73
N GLU A 38 35.25 -41.03 12.75
CA GLU A 38 34.11 -40.12 12.82
C GLU A 38 34.17 -39.02 11.74
N MET A 39 35.36 -38.47 11.46
CA MET A 39 35.54 -37.49 10.39
C MET A 39 35.45 -38.12 8.99
N GLN A 40 35.73 -39.42 8.85
CA GLN A 40 35.59 -40.15 7.57
C GLN A 40 34.12 -40.46 7.25
N ASP A 41 33.30 -40.74 8.26
CA ASP A 41 31.87 -40.97 8.09
C ASP A 41 31.14 -39.65 7.72
N ASP A 42 31.50 -38.53 8.36
CA ASP A 42 30.96 -37.19 8.03
C ASP A 42 31.33 -36.74 6.61
N GLU A 43 32.57 -37.00 6.15
CA GLU A 43 33.03 -36.66 4.80
C GLU A 43 32.37 -37.54 3.72
N ALA A 44 32.11 -38.81 4.03
CA ALA A 44 31.37 -39.71 3.16
C ALA A 44 29.89 -39.31 3.03
N GLU A 45 29.26 -38.88 4.12
CA GLU A 45 27.88 -38.39 4.14
C GLU A 45 27.74 -37.08 3.36
N ALA A 46 28.67 -36.14 3.53
CA ALA A 46 28.71 -34.90 2.75
C ALA A 46 28.89 -35.16 1.24
N LEU A 47 29.76 -36.11 0.87
CA LEU A 47 29.95 -36.50 -0.53
C LEU A 47 28.70 -37.19 -1.11
N ALA A 48 28.02 -38.02 -0.32
CA ALA A 48 26.76 -38.66 -0.71
C ALA A 48 25.67 -37.61 -0.95
N ARG A 49 25.48 -36.67 -0.02
CA ARG A 49 24.54 -35.55 -0.14
C ARG A 49 24.84 -34.69 -1.37
N LEU A 50 26.11 -34.36 -1.61
CA LEU A 50 26.52 -33.62 -2.81
C LEU A 50 26.16 -34.37 -4.09
N ASN A 51 26.39 -35.68 -4.17
CA ASN A 51 26.06 -36.47 -5.36
C ASN A 51 24.54 -36.56 -5.57
N GLU A 52 23.76 -36.73 -4.51
CA GLU A 52 22.29 -36.69 -4.58
C GLU A 52 21.79 -35.35 -5.13
N LEU A 53 22.31 -34.23 -4.61
CA LEU A 53 21.97 -32.90 -5.12
C LEU A 53 22.38 -32.71 -6.59
N LEU A 54 23.52 -33.26 -7.01
CA LEU A 54 23.96 -33.21 -8.41
C LEU A 54 23.07 -34.05 -9.34
N ASP A 55 22.47 -35.12 -8.84
CA ASP A 55 21.51 -35.94 -9.58
C ASP A 55 20.16 -35.22 -9.70
N LEU A 56 19.67 -34.64 -8.59
CA LEU A 56 18.46 -33.81 -8.59
C LEU A 56 18.59 -32.60 -9.53
N ALA A 57 19.78 -31.98 -9.62
CA ALA A 57 20.08 -30.89 -10.55
C ALA A 57 19.93 -31.28 -12.04
N ARG A 58 19.87 -32.57 -12.36
CA ARG A 58 19.69 -33.10 -13.72
C ARG A 58 18.29 -33.66 -13.95
N SER A 59 17.41 -33.57 -12.96
CA SER A 59 16.06 -34.07 -13.08
C SER A 59 15.26 -33.32 -14.15
N LYS A 60 14.28 -34.02 -14.71
CA LYS A 60 13.26 -33.41 -15.57
C LYS A 60 12.27 -32.58 -14.75
N ASP A 61 12.09 -32.89 -13.47
CA ASP A 61 11.20 -32.16 -12.58
C ASP A 61 11.88 -30.84 -12.13
N PRO A 62 11.31 -29.67 -12.47
CA PRO A 62 11.85 -28.38 -12.00
C PRO A 62 11.86 -28.24 -10.47
N VAL A 63 10.95 -28.91 -9.74
CA VAL A 63 10.91 -28.84 -8.26
C VAL A 63 12.13 -29.55 -7.66
N GLU A 64 12.52 -30.68 -8.23
CA GLU A 64 13.75 -31.39 -7.84
C GLU A 64 15.00 -30.53 -8.16
N ARG A 65 15.01 -29.85 -9.31
CA ARG A 65 16.11 -28.94 -9.68
C ARG A 65 16.20 -27.71 -8.77
N GLU A 66 15.07 -27.17 -8.34
CA GLU A 66 14.98 -26.06 -7.37
C GLU A 66 15.54 -26.48 -6.01
N THR A 67 15.16 -27.68 -5.55
CA THR A 67 15.69 -28.28 -4.31
C THR A 67 17.20 -28.46 -4.41
N ALA A 68 17.69 -28.93 -5.55
CA ALA A 68 19.11 -29.06 -5.83
C ALA A 68 19.84 -27.71 -5.78
N ALA A 69 19.30 -26.66 -6.42
CA ALA A 69 19.90 -25.33 -6.42
C ALA A 69 20.09 -24.77 -5.00
N THR A 70 19.05 -24.90 -4.17
CA THR A 70 19.10 -24.48 -2.76
C THR A 70 20.14 -25.28 -1.97
N GLY A 71 20.10 -26.61 -2.06
CA GLY A 71 21.03 -27.47 -1.33
C GLY A 71 22.49 -27.31 -1.75
N LEU A 72 22.76 -27.10 -3.04
CA LEU A 72 24.12 -26.87 -3.55
C LEU A 72 24.72 -25.54 -3.07
N GLY A 73 23.88 -24.57 -2.69
CA GLY A 73 24.32 -23.31 -2.10
C GLY A 73 25.04 -23.48 -0.77
N GLU A 74 24.63 -24.47 0.02
CA GLU A 74 25.22 -24.80 1.33
C GLU A 74 26.57 -25.54 1.21
N GLU A 75 26.91 -26.03 0.02
CA GLU A 75 28.07 -26.88 -0.23
C GLU A 75 29.16 -26.13 -1.05
N PRO A 76 30.23 -25.62 -0.42
CA PRO A 76 31.31 -24.91 -1.12
C PRO A 76 32.23 -25.88 -1.88
N SER A 77 31.86 -26.30 -3.08
CA SER A 77 32.70 -27.15 -3.95
C SER A 77 32.66 -26.71 -5.42
N GLN A 78 33.74 -26.97 -6.16
CA GLN A 78 33.79 -26.70 -7.61
C GLN A 78 32.71 -27.43 -8.40
N LYS A 79 32.30 -28.63 -7.93
CA LYS A 79 31.20 -29.38 -8.55
C LYS A 79 29.86 -28.71 -8.33
N ALA A 80 29.62 -28.20 -7.11
CA ALA A 80 28.44 -27.42 -6.81
C ALA A 80 28.41 -26.12 -7.62
N ASP A 81 29.54 -25.41 -7.74
CA ASP A 81 29.64 -24.21 -8.58
C ASP A 81 29.27 -24.48 -10.03
N ALA A 82 29.82 -25.56 -10.60
CA ALA A 82 29.54 -25.94 -11.99
C ALA A 82 28.05 -26.29 -12.20
N ALA A 83 27.42 -26.94 -11.23
CA ALA A 83 25.99 -27.25 -11.27
C ALA A 83 25.13 -25.99 -11.12
N LEU A 84 25.46 -25.10 -10.16
CA LEU A 84 24.76 -23.83 -9.94
C LEU A 84 24.84 -22.90 -11.16
N LEU A 85 26.00 -22.82 -11.82
CA LEU A 85 26.14 -22.06 -13.06
C LEU A 85 25.17 -22.56 -14.16
N LYS A 86 24.95 -23.87 -14.25
CA LYS A 86 24.01 -24.45 -15.20
C LYS A 86 22.55 -24.18 -14.79
N LEU A 87 22.22 -24.32 -13.51
CA LEU A 87 20.87 -24.08 -12.98
C LEU A 87 20.49 -22.59 -13.03
N ALA A 88 21.45 -21.68 -13.01
CA ALA A 88 21.18 -20.24 -13.18
C ALA A 88 20.78 -19.85 -14.61
N GLU A 89 20.99 -20.73 -15.59
CA GLU A 89 20.49 -20.60 -16.98
C GLU A 89 19.37 -21.61 -17.27
N ASP A 90 18.72 -22.17 -16.25
CA ASP A 90 17.60 -23.11 -16.40
C ASP A 90 16.40 -22.47 -17.11
N GLU A 91 15.59 -23.25 -17.81
CA GLU A 91 14.35 -22.75 -18.44
C GLU A 91 13.25 -22.40 -17.43
N ASP A 92 13.33 -22.91 -16.19
CA ASP A 92 12.42 -22.57 -15.11
C ASP A 92 12.96 -21.38 -14.29
N VAL A 93 12.21 -20.28 -14.26
CA VAL A 93 12.62 -19.03 -13.62
C VAL A 93 12.81 -19.17 -12.11
N ILE A 94 12.04 -20.05 -11.45
CA ILE A 94 12.18 -20.27 -10.01
C ILE A 94 13.50 -21.01 -9.74
N VAL A 95 13.85 -22.01 -10.55
CA VAL A 95 15.16 -22.69 -10.50
C VAL A 95 16.30 -21.70 -10.74
N GLN A 96 16.18 -20.82 -11.76
CA GLN A 96 17.16 -19.76 -12.01
C GLN A 96 17.39 -18.89 -10.78
N LEU A 97 16.30 -18.40 -10.16
CA LEU A 97 16.37 -17.52 -8.99
C LEU A 97 16.98 -18.23 -7.78
N ALA A 98 16.63 -19.49 -7.55
CA ALA A 98 17.22 -20.30 -6.48
C ALA A 98 18.74 -20.43 -6.67
N ALA A 99 19.19 -20.76 -7.89
CA ALA A 99 20.60 -20.90 -8.21
C ALA A 99 21.38 -19.58 -8.12
N ILE A 100 20.81 -18.47 -8.61
CA ILE A 100 21.41 -17.14 -8.50
C ILE A 100 21.65 -16.76 -7.04
N ARG A 101 20.64 -16.96 -6.19
CA ARG A 101 20.74 -16.66 -4.75
C ARG A 101 21.75 -17.56 -4.06
N ALA A 102 21.79 -18.85 -4.42
CA ALA A 102 22.76 -19.82 -3.91
C ALA A 102 24.22 -19.49 -4.29
N MET A 103 24.43 -18.73 -5.37
CA MET A 103 25.76 -18.27 -5.78
C MET A 103 26.25 -17.01 -5.03
N ALA A 104 25.41 -16.38 -4.21
CA ALA A 104 25.80 -15.17 -3.48
C ALA A 104 26.99 -15.42 -2.54
N GLY A 105 28.05 -14.62 -2.67
CA GLY A 105 29.26 -14.74 -1.84
C GLY A 105 30.30 -15.73 -2.37
N ARG A 106 30.09 -16.34 -3.54
CA ARG A 106 31.02 -17.33 -4.11
C ARG A 106 32.03 -16.69 -5.06
N GLU A 107 33.27 -16.56 -4.61
CA GLU A 107 34.34 -15.88 -5.35
C GLU A 107 34.86 -16.71 -6.55
N SER A 108 34.22 -16.57 -7.71
CA SER A 108 34.63 -17.23 -8.95
C SER A 108 34.40 -16.33 -10.17
N THR A 109 35.41 -16.21 -11.03
CA THR A 109 35.31 -15.43 -12.28
C THR A 109 34.16 -15.90 -13.18
N SER A 110 33.85 -17.20 -13.17
CA SER A 110 32.73 -17.76 -13.94
C SER A 110 31.38 -17.30 -13.39
N VAL A 111 31.24 -17.26 -12.06
CA VAL A 111 30.05 -16.76 -11.36
C VAL A 111 29.86 -15.28 -11.65
N THR A 112 30.91 -14.46 -11.50
CA THR A 112 30.85 -13.01 -11.81
C THR A 112 30.42 -12.75 -13.25
N LYS A 113 30.98 -13.50 -14.22
CA LYS A 113 30.62 -13.35 -15.64
C LYS A 113 29.16 -13.71 -15.90
N LEU A 114 28.68 -14.83 -15.36
CA LEU A 114 27.31 -15.27 -15.58
C LEU A 114 26.30 -14.32 -14.92
N LEU A 115 26.52 -13.95 -13.65
CA LEU A 115 25.64 -13.00 -12.97
C LEU A 115 25.63 -11.63 -13.67
N THR A 116 26.77 -11.16 -14.21
CA THR A 116 26.82 -9.94 -15.03
C THR A 116 25.96 -10.08 -16.28
N LYS A 117 26.03 -11.20 -16.99
CA LYS A 117 25.20 -11.48 -18.16
C LYS A 117 23.71 -11.46 -17.77
N LEU A 118 23.32 -12.19 -16.73
CA LEU A 118 21.93 -12.28 -16.29
C LEU A 118 21.38 -10.94 -15.81
N ALA A 119 22.18 -10.13 -15.12
CA ALA A 119 21.81 -8.78 -14.68
C ALA A 119 21.53 -7.82 -15.85
N LEU A 120 22.14 -8.05 -17.01
CA LEU A 120 22.01 -7.18 -18.19
C LEU A 120 21.00 -7.67 -19.21
N GLU A 121 20.87 -8.99 -19.37
CA GLU A 121 20.21 -9.60 -20.53
C GLU A 121 18.94 -10.38 -20.17
N SER A 122 18.72 -10.76 -18.90
CA SER A 122 17.53 -11.53 -18.55
C SER A 122 16.24 -10.72 -18.83
N PRO A 123 15.22 -11.32 -19.46
CA PRO A 123 13.96 -10.62 -19.71
C PRO A 123 13.16 -10.44 -18.41
N PHE A 124 13.39 -11.28 -17.39
CA PHE A 124 12.73 -11.20 -16.09
C PHE A 124 13.45 -10.19 -15.18
N THR A 125 12.73 -9.14 -14.76
CA THR A 125 13.28 -8.10 -13.87
C THR A 125 13.72 -8.69 -12.53
N ARG A 126 12.99 -9.70 -12.02
CA ARG A 126 13.35 -10.44 -10.78
C ARG A 126 14.73 -11.10 -10.89
N VAL A 127 15.02 -11.72 -12.04
CA VAL A 127 16.29 -12.39 -12.31
C VAL A 127 17.42 -11.36 -12.44
N ARG A 128 17.20 -10.28 -13.20
CA ARG A 128 18.19 -9.20 -13.33
C ARG A 128 18.57 -8.62 -11.97
N ARG A 129 17.57 -8.33 -11.14
CA ARG A 129 17.76 -7.80 -9.79
C ARG A 129 18.49 -8.78 -8.88
N ALA A 130 18.04 -10.04 -8.82
CA ALA A 130 18.69 -11.06 -8.01
C ALA A 130 20.16 -11.27 -8.41
N ALA A 131 20.46 -11.19 -9.70
CA ALA A 131 21.83 -11.31 -10.21
C ALA A 131 22.69 -10.10 -9.81
N ALA A 132 22.17 -8.88 -9.93
CA ALA A 132 22.85 -7.66 -9.48
C ALA A 132 23.11 -7.64 -7.96
N GLU A 133 22.13 -8.06 -7.17
CA GLU A 133 22.25 -8.19 -5.71
C GLU A 133 23.27 -9.29 -5.33
N SER A 134 23.27 -10.42 -6.02
CA SER A 134 24.23 -11.52 -5.75
C SER A 134 25.66 -11.15 -6.15
N LEU A 135 25.82 -10.33 -7.20
CA LEU A 135 27.12 -9.74 -7.59
C LEU A 135 27.70 -8.88 -6.46
N ALA A 136 26.88 -8.02 -5.85
CA ALA A 136 27.32 -7.13 -4.78
C ALA A 136 27.86 -7.88 -3.55
N LYS A 137 27.29 -9.07 -3.25
CA LYS A 137 27.73 -9.96 -2.16
C LYS A 137 29.02 -10.73 -2.45
N THR A 138 29.40 -10.88 -3.72
CA THR A 138 30.49 -11.76 -4.14
C THR A 138 31.83 -11.03 -4.25
N ASN A 139 31.89 -9.97 -5.06
CA ASN A 139 33.07 -9.12 -5.20
C ASN A 139 32.65 -7.74 -5.72
N GLY A 140 32.19 -6.87 -4.80
CA GLY A 140 31.50 -5.62 -5.14
C GLY A 140 32.27 -4.71 -6.10
N GLU A 141 33.60 -4.65 -6.04
CA GLU A 141 34.40 -3.79 -6.93
C GLU A 141 34.52 -4.35 -8.35
N GLU A 142 34.85 -5.64 -8.50
CA GLU A 142 34.97 -6.27 -9.83
C GLU A 142 33.62 -6.34 -10.54
N ALA A 143 32.55 -6.61 -9.77
CA ALA A 143 31.18 -6.58 -10.26
C ALA A 143 30.75 -5.18 -10.74
N ARG A 144 31.04 -4.15 -9.94
CA ARG A 144 30.78 -2.75 -10.30
C ARG A 144 31.52 -2.37 -11.58
N ASP A 145 32.80 -2.71 -11.68
CA ASP A 145 33.61 -2.50 -12.87
C ASP A 145 33.05 -3.22 -14.11
N ALA A 146 32.56 -4.45 -13.95
CA ALA A 146 31.98 -5.24 -15.02
C ALA A 146 30.69 -4.60 -15.56
N LEU A 147 29.82 -4.12 -14.67
CA LEU A 147 28.58 -3.42 -15.03
C LEU A 147 28.84 -2.05 -15.65
N LEU A 148 29.77 -1.26 -15.10
CA LEU A 148 30.14 0.06 -15.64
C LEU A 148 30.71 -0.02 -17.06
N LYS A 149 31.50 -1.04 -17.38
CA LYS A 149 31.97 -1.30 -18.75
C LYS A 149 30.82 -1.51 -19.74
N LYS A 150 29.62 -1.85 -19.25
CA LYS A 150 28.40 -2.10 -20.02
C LYS A 150 27.39 -0.95 -19.94
N ALA A 151 27.69 0.12 -19.19
CA ALA A 151 26.90 1.36 -19.12
C ALA A 151 27.08 2.25 -20.36
N SER A 152 27.07 1.65 -21.55
CA SER A 152 27.10 2.34 -22.84
C SER A 152 26.50 1.46 -23.95
N GLY A 153 25.98 2.08 -25.00
CA GLY A 153 25.33 1.37 -26.10
C GLY A 153 24.06 0.63 -25.66
N LYS A 154 23.77 -0.52 -26.28
CA LYS A 154 22.46 -1.22 -26.13
C LYS A 154 22.14 -1.73 -24.72
N THR A 155 23.14 -1.90 -23.86
CA THR A 155 22.97 -2.40 -22.48
C THR A 155 23.00 -1.28 -21.44
N ALA A 156 23.10 -0.02 -21.86
CA ALA A 156 23.39 1.10 -20.98
C ALA A 156 22.34 1.24 -19.86
N LEU A 157 21.05 1.25 -20.23
CA LEU A 157 19.94 1.33 -19.29
C LEU A 157 20.00 0.20 -18.23
N ARG A 158 20.10 -1.05 -18.69
CA ARG A 158 20.14 -2.23 -17.80
C ARG A 158 21.37 -2.25 -16.90
N ALA A 159 22.52 -1.78 -17.39
CA ALA A 159 23.72 -1.65 -16.59
C ALA A 159 23.56 -0.60 -15.49
N ALA A 160 22.95 0.54 -15.78
CA ALA A 160 22.68 1.58 -14.79
C ALA A 160 21.68 1.10 -13.71
N GLU A 161 20.60 0.41 -14.10
CA GLU A 161 19.66 -0.24 -13.16
C GLU A 161 20.36 -1.27 -12.27
N ALA A 162 21.17 -2.14 -12.86
CA ALA A 162 21.90 -3.17 -12.12
C ALA A 162 22.91 -2.56 -11.13
N LEU A 163 23.61 -1.49 -11.51
CA LEU A 163 24.51 -0.75 -10.61
C LEU A 163 23.75 -0.19 -9.40
N LEU A 164 22.59 0.41 -9.64
CA LEU A 164 21.74 0.95 -8.56
C LEU A 164 21.32 -0.16 -7.56
N TRP A 165 20.88 -1.32 -8.05
CA TRP A 165 20.49 -2.45 -7.19
C TRP A 165 21.68 -3.04 -6.42
N ALA A 166 22.83 -3.17 -7.08
CA ALA A 166 24.04 -3.69 -6.47
C ALA A 166 24.55 -2.77 -5.33
N GLU A 167 24.61 -1.45 -5.58
CA GLU A 167 25.06 -0.48 -4.58
C GLU A 167 24.08 -0.33 -3.41
N ALA A 168 22.77 -0.38 -3.65
CA ALA A 168 21.77 -0.37 -2.58
C ALA A 168 22.02 -1.49 -1.56
N LEU A 169 22.32 -2.69 -2.05
CA LEU A 169 22.62 -3.83 -1.19
C LEU A 169 23.97 -3.66 -0.49
N ALA A 170 25.01 -3.22 -1.21
CA ALA A 170 26.32 -2.94 -0.63
C ALA A 170 26.25 -1.85 0.46
N ALA A 171 25.37 -0.85 0.27
CA ALA A 171 25.09 0.20 1.23
C ALA A 171 24.61 -0.36 2.58
N SER A 172 23.67 -1.30 2.52
CA SER A 172 23.08 -1.96 3.70
C SER A 172 24.03 -2.91 4.44
N GLN A 173 25.09 -3.41 3.79
CA GLN A 173 25.95 -4.49 4.33
C GLN A 173 27.31 -4.01 4.84
N ARG A 174 27.83 -2.86 4.38
CA ARG A 174 29.15 -2.35 4.78
C ARG A 174 29.04 -1.26 5.85
N GLY A 175 29.70 -1.47 7.00
CA GLY A 175 30.30 -0.37 7.77
C GLY A 175 31.47 0.26 6.98
N GLU A 176 31.81 1.51 7.29
CA GLU A 176 32.81 2.45 6.70
C GLU A 176 34.02 1.90 5.88
N ALA A 177 33.83 1.01 4.92
CA ALA A 177 34.91 0.59 4.02
C ALA A 177 35.12 1.68 2.98
N ALA A 178 36.20 2.43 3.11
CA ALA A 178 36.61 3.48 2.18
C ALA A 178 36.81 2.91 0.77
N GLN A 179 35.95 3.32 -0.17
CA GLN A 179 36.19 3.12 -1.60
C GLN A 179 37.33 4.02 -2.08
N ASP A 180 38.12 3.61 -3.08
CA ASP A 180 39.12 4.50 -3.72
C ASP A 180 38.42 5.70 -4.38
N PRO A 181 38.62 6.94 -3.87
CA PRO A 181 37.94 8.12 -4.39
C PRO A 181 38.21 8.39 -5.88
N LYS A 182 39.39 8.01 -6.38
CA LYS A 182 39.76 8.24 -7.80
C LYS A 182 39.03 7.28 -8.74
N ALA A 183 38.81 6.04 -8.30
CA ALA A 183 38.03 5.06 -9.05
C ALA A 183 36.57 5.54 -9.14
N VAL A 184 35.99 5.95 -8.02
CA VAL A 184 34.61 6.49 -7.98
C VAL A 184 34.45 7.73 -8.85
N GLU A 185 35.40 8.67 -8.82
CA GLU A 185 35.36 9.87 -9.67
C GLU A 185 35.35 9.52 -11.18
N LYS A 186 36.15 8.52 -11.58
CA LYS A 186 36.18 8.03 -12.95
C LYS A 186 34.86 7.39 -13.36
N ASP A 187 34.27 6.59 -12.48
CA ASP A 187 33.03 5.87 -12.72
C ASP A 187 31.84 6.85 -12.86
N VAL A 188 31.77 7.84 -11.97
CA VAL A 188 30.80 8.96 -12.04
C VAL A 188 30.96 9.75 -13.35
N LYS A 189 32.20 10.03 -13.79
CA LYS A 189 32.44 10.66 -15.11
C LYS A 189 31.93 9.82 -16.27
N GLY A 190 31.94 8.50 -16.16
CA GLY A 190 31.32 7.58 -17.13
C GLY A 190 29.82 7.80 -17.22
N LEU A 191 29.12 7.75 -16.08
CA LEU A 191 27.67 7.91 -16.00
C LEU A 191 27.20 9.33 -16.38
N ARG A 192 27.96 10.38 -16.02
CA ARG A 192 27.68 11.77 -16.48
C ARG A 192 27.73 11.92 -18.01
N LYS A 193 28.49 11.08 -18.73
CA LYS A 193 28.43 11.07 -20.21
C LYS A 193 27.13 10.45 -20.69
N MET A 194 26.65 9.39 -20.03
CA MET A 194 25.37 8.73 -20.35
C MET A 194 24.17 9.64 -20.07
N GLN A 195 24.24 10.53 -19.09
CA GLN A 195 23.23 11.58 -18.85
C GLN A 195 23.05 12.55 -20.04
N LYS A 196 23.93 12.53 -21.05
CA LYS A 196 23.79 13.28 -22.31
C LYS A 196 23.13 12.46 -23.42
N SER A 197 22.63 11.26 -23.13
CA SER A 197 21.92 10.42 -24.08
C SER A 197 20.67 11.12 -24.63
N LYS A 198 20.29 10.77 -25.85
CA LYS A 198 19.00 11.20 -26.43
C LYS A 198 17.82 10.47 -25.78
N ASP A 199 18.05 9.26 -25.29
CA ASP A 199 17.07 8.46 -24.59
C ASP A 199 16.85 9.01 -23.17
N PRO A 200 15.62 9.45 -22.81
CA PRO A 200 15.32 9.94 -21.46
C PRO A 200 15.54 8.90 -20.38
N ASP A 201 15.24 7.63 -20.63
CA ASP A 201 15.28 6.57 -19.63
C ASP A 201 16.75 6.26 -19.27
N GLU A 202 17.63 6.28 -20.27
CA GLU A 202 19.08 6.20 -20.04
C GLU A 202 19.58 7.38 -19.18
N ARG A 203 19.11 8.61 -19.43
CA ARG A 203 19.52 9.77 -18.63
C ARG A 203 19.10 9.61 -17.17
N VAL A 204 17.84 9.24 -16.95
CA VAL A 204 17.25 9.03 -15.61
C VAL A 204 17.99 7.93 -14.84
N ALA A 205 18.17 6.77 -15.47
CA ALA A 205 18.88 5.65 -14.85
C ALA A 205 20.34 6.00 -14.54
N ALA A 206 21.03 6.72 -15.44
CA ALA A 206 22.41 7.14 -15.23
C ALA A 206 22.56 8.12 -14.06
N ALA A 207 21.60 9.02 -13.82
CA ALA A 207 21.65 9.93 -12.68
C ALA A 207 21.43 9.21 -11.35
N GLY A 208 20.42 8.34 -11.26
CA GLY A 208 20.20 7.52 -10.07
C GLY A 208 21.42 6.64 -9.75
N ALA A 209 21.97 5.97 -10.77
CA ALA A 209 23.18 5.16 -10.61
C ALA A 209 24.40 6.01 -10.19
N ALA A 210 24.59 7.20 -10.76
CA ALA A 210 25.70 8.09 -10.42
C ALA A 210 25.66 8.52 -8.94
N VAL A 211 24.47 8.85 -8.43
CA VAL A 211 24.28 9.15 -7.01
C VAL A 211 24.59 7.92 -6.19
N ALA A 212 24.01 6.76 -6.51
CA ALA A 212 24.20 5.52 -5.75
C ALA A 212 25.66 5.07 -5.64
N ILE A 213 26.46 5.19 -6.70
CA ILE A 213 27.88 4.80 -6.69
C ILE A 213 28.81 5.88 -6.11
N SER A 214 28.36 7.15 -6.05
CA SER A 214 29.19 8.24 -5.56
C SER A 214 29.49 8.08 -4.07
N THR A 215 30.67 8.51 -3.63
CA THR A 215 31.14 8.28 -2.26
C THR A 215 30.16 8.78 -1.21
N ARG A 216 30.10 8.06 -0.09
CA ARG A 216 29.43 8.42 1.17
C ARG A 216 29.98 9.68 1.88
N SER A 217 30.79 10.47 1.18
CA SER A 217 31.30 11.77 1.60
C SER A 217 32.22 12.27 0.48
N GLY A 218 31.80 13.29 -0.25
CA GLY A 218 32.61 13.91 -1.31
C GLY A 218 31.81 14.93 -2.12
N GLU A 219 32.48 15.99 -2.55
CA GLU A 219 31.92 17.06 -3.40
C GLU A 219 31.08 16.56 -4.61
N PRO A 220 31.43 15.48 -5.35
CA PRO A 220 30.61 15.05 -6.49
C PRO A 220 29.20 14.58 -6.12
N ARG A 221 28.95 14.01 -4.93
CA ARG A 221 27.60 13.52 -4.58
C ARG A 221 26.61 14.67 -4.39
N ALA A 222 27.00 15.66 -3.59
CA ALA A 222 26.16 16.84 -3.35
C ALA A 222 25.89 17.62 -4.65
N GLU A 223 26.90 17.72 -5.53
CA GLU A 223 26.74 18.32 -6.88
C GLU A 223 25.77 17.51 -7.74
N LEU A 224 25.88 16.17 -7.77
CA LEU A 224 24.94 15.32 -8.52
C LEU A 224 23.49 15.45 -8.03
N ILE A 225 23.28 15.53 -6.71
CA ILE A 225 21.94 15.76 -6.15
C ILE A 225 21.47 17.18 -6.51
N GLN A 226 22.35 18.18 -6.44
CA GLN A 226 22.02 19.55 -6.82
C GLN A 226 21.58 19.63 -8.31
N GLU A 227 22.36 19.06 -9.22
CA GLU A 227 22.09 19.01 -10.67
C GLU A 227 20.82 18.20 -10.99
N GLY A 228 20.69 16.99 -10.43
CA GLY A 228 19.61 16.06 -10.80
C GLY A 228 18.28 16.29 -10.09
N LEU A 229 18.25 17.06 -8.99
CA LEU A 229 17.05 17.35 -8.21
C LEU A 229 16.80 18.86 -8.08
N VAL A 230 17.73 19.62 -7.50
CA VAL A 230 17.47 21.00 -7.05
C VAL A 230 17.27 21.96 -8.22
N GLU A 231 18.09 21.84 -9.27
CA GLU A 231 17.98 22.68 -10.48
C GLU A 231 16.68 22.44 -11.27
N HIS A 232 15.95 21.38 -10.94
CA HIS A 232 14.82 20.86 -11.69
C HIS A 232 13.48 20.90 -10.95
N LEU A 233 13.43 21.39 -9.71
CA LEU A 233 12.20 21.38 -8.88
C LEU A 233 11.01 22.14 -9.49
N GLY A 234 11.28 23.13 -10.35
CA GLY A 234 10.25 23.91 -11.05
C GLY A 234 9.93 23.44 -12.47
N ASP A 235 10.62 22.42 -12.98
CA ASP A 235 10.39 21.86 -14.31
C ASP A 235 9.80 20.45 -14.19
N TYR A 236 8.49 20.33 -14.43
CA TYR A 236 7.83 19.03 -14.34
C TYR A 236 8.47 17.99 -15.26
N LYS A 237 9.07 18.40 -16.40
CA LYS A 237 9.70 17.47 -17.35
C LYS A 237 10.93 16.75 -16.79
N ALA A 238 11.52 17.30 -15.75
CA ALA A 238 12.63 16.71 -15.04
C ALA A 238 12.20 15.97 -13.76
N SER A 239 10.90 15.85 -13.48
CA SER A 239 10.40 15.17 -12.28
C SER A 239 10.80 13.69 -12.21
N GLU A 240 10.87 12.98 -13.33
CA GLU A 240 11.32 11.59 -13.38
C GLU A 240 12.79 11.45 -12.95
N MET A 241 13.64 12.39 -13.39
CA MET A 241 15.04 12.50 -12.98
C MET A 241 15.17 12.78 -11.48
N ALA A 242 14.45 13.80 -10.99
CA ALA A 242 14.41 14.16 -9.58
C ALA A 242 13.96 12.98 -8.70
N CYS A 243 12.94 12.25 -9.14
CA CYS A 243 12.45 11.05 -8.47
C CYS A 243 13.53 9.96 -8.43
N ALA A 244 14.22 9.70 -9.55
CA ALA A 244 15.28 8.68 -9.58
C ALA A 244 16.47 9.03 -8.68
N VAL A 245 16.84 10.30 -8.58
CA VAL A 245 17.88 10.79 -7.64
C VAL A 245 17.45 10.56 -6.19
N LEU A 246 16.23 10.95 -5.83
CA LEU A 246 15.71 10.75 -4.47
C LEU A 246 15.60 9.26 -4.10
N GLU A 247 15.15 8.42 -5.04
CA GLU A 247 15.08 6.98 -4.85
C GLU A 247 16.47 6.32 -4.78
N ALA A 248 17.50 6.94 -5.38
CA ALA A 248 18.88 6.50 -5.20
C ALA A 248 19.41 6.86 -3.81
N VAL A 249 19.10 8.07 -3.31
CA VAL A 249 19.40 8.47 -1.94
C VAL A 249 18.69 7.57 -0.93
N GLU A 250 17.41 7.27 -1.13
CA GLU A 250 16.64 6.36 -0.26
C GLU A 250 17.29 4.98 -0.16
N ARG A 251 17.80 4.44 -1.28
CA ARG A 251 18.42 3.11 -1.35
C ARG A 251 19.85 3.06 -0.82
N ALA A 252 20.60 4.14 -0.97
CA ALA A 252 21.98 4.28 -0.50
C ALA A 252 22.13 5.63 0.23
N PRO A 253 21.53 5.76 1.43
CA PRO A 253 21.48 7.03 2.15
C PRO A 253 22.84 7.40 2.73
N ASP A 254 23.15 8.69 2.68
CA ASP A 254 24.36 9.24 3.28
C ASP A 254 24.06 10.42 4.21
N PRO A 255 24.64 10.50 5.43
CA PRO A 255 24.45 11.63 6.34
C PRO A 255 24.65 13.02 5.71
N ALA A 256 25.57 13.16 4.75
CA ALA A 256 25.83 14.43 4.07
C ALA A 256 24.66 14.89 3.18
N ASP A 257 23.79 13.96 2.74
CA ASP A 257 22.61 14.29 1.93
C ASP A 257 21.64 15.22 2.66
N LEU A 258 21.62 15.18 4.01
CA LEU A 258 20.72 15.99 4.82
C LEU A 258 20.83 17.48 4.53
N GLU A 259 22.02 17.98 4.18
CA GLU A 259 22.20 19.40 3.88
C GLU A 259 21.44 19.81 2.61
N VAL A 260 21.47 18.97 1.58
CA VAL A 260 20.75 19.23 0.32
C VAL A 260 19.25 19.00 0.52
N LEU A 261 18.87 17.85 1.10
CA LEU A 261 17.46 17.50 1.30
C LEU A 261 16.72 18.49 2.20
N SER A 262 17.36 18.98 3.28
CA SER A 262 16.77 19.99 4.18
C SER A 262 16.45 21.31 3.47
N ARG A 263 17.22 21.68 2.43
CA ARG A 263 16.95 22.87 1.63
C ARG A 263 15.70 22.67 0.77
N VAL A 264 15.60 21.51 0.10
CA VAL A 264 14.44 21.13 -0.72
C VAL A 264 13.15 21.04 0.10
N MET A 265 13.25 20.63 1.36
CA MET A 265 12.10 20.58 2.29
C MET A 265 11.41 21.93 2.50
N ALA A 266 12.04 23.06 2.18
CA ALA A 266 11.44 24.39 2.26
C ALA A 266 10.74 24.83 0.98
N THR A 267 10.93 24.12 -0.12
CA THR A 267 10.43 24.54 -1.44
C THR A 267 8.91 24.44 -1.49
N ASP A 268 8.26 25.56 -1.82
CA ASP A 268 6.83 25.61 -2.11
C ASP A 268 6.51 24.94 -3.46
N GLY A 269 5.29 24.40 -3.59
CA GLY A 269 4.76 23.91 -4.87
C GLY A 269 5.50 22.68 -5.42
N LEU A 270 6.19 21.91 -4.57
CA LEU A 270 6.78 20.65 -5.00
C LEU A 270 5.70 19.73 -5.56
N MET A 271 5.99 19.11 -6.70
CA MET A 271 5.14 18.07 -7.25
C MET A 271 5.02 16.93 -6.24
N THR A 272 3.80 16.40 -6.07
CA THR A 272 3.48 15.36 -5.08
C THR A 272 4.37 14.12 -5.22
N VAL A 273 4.69 13.71 -6.45
CA VAL A 273 5.59 12.57 -6.71
C VAL A 273 7.02 12.80 -6.21
N ILE A 274 7.53 14.03 -6.29
CA ILE A 274 8.85 14.42 -5.79
C ILE A 274 8.80 14.51 -4.27
N GLU A 275 7.76 15.17 -3.73
CA GLU A 275 7.58 15.37 -2.29
C GLU A 275 7.56 14.06 -1.51
N ARG A 276 6.79 13.05 -1.96
CA ARG A 276 6.74 11.73 -1.31
C ARG A 276 8.10 11.03 -1.29
N ARG A 277 8.89 11.17 -2.37
CA ARG A 277 10.24 10.57 -2.48
C ARG A 277 11.27 11.35 -1.67
N LEU A 278 11.10 12.66 -1.54
CA LEU A 278 11.92 13.50 -0.67
C LEU A 278 11.73 13.08 0.79
N GLU A 279 10.48 12.87 1.22
CA GLU A 279 10.17 12.40 2.57
C GLU A 279 10.82 11.05 2.88
N ARG A 280 10.80 10.10 1.93
CA ARG A 280 11.49 8.80 2.09
C ARG A 280 13.00 8.92 2.10
N ALA A 281 13.57 9.66 1.16
CA ALA A 281 15.01 9.89 1.09
C ALA A 281 15.50 10.52 2.40
N LEU A 282 14.78 11.52 2.91
CA LEU A 282 15.10 12.19 4.16
C LEU A 282 15.01 11.23 5.35
N LEU A 283 13.95 10.42 5.44
CA LEU A 283 13.80 9.43 6.51
C LEU A 283 14.92 8.37 6.46
N ALA A 284 15.23 7.83 5.28
CA ALA A 284 16.33 6.89 5.09
C ALA A 284 17.67 7.50 5.54
N THR A 285 17.93 8.76 5.19
CA THR A 285 19.12 9.48 5.63
C THR A 285 19.14 9.76 7.14
N LEU A 286 18.01 10.11 7.74
CA LEU A 286 17.93 10.29 9.19
C LEU A 286 18.26 8.99 9.93
N LYS A 287 17.79 7.84 9.42
CA LYS A 287 17.98 6.54 10.07
C LYS A 287 19.41 6.00 10.06
N VAL A 288 20.28 6.49 9.18
CA VAL A 288 21.71 6.15 9.22
C VAL A 288 22.48 6.96 10.27
N LEU A 289 21.90 8.04 10.80
CA LEU A 289 22.50 8.80 11.90
C LEU A 289 22.31 8.10 13.26
N PRO A 290 23.25 8.28 14.19
CA PRO A 290 23.01 8.04 15.61
C PRO A 290 21.79 8.81 16.10
N GLU A 291 21.06 8.26 17.06
CA GLU A 291 19.82 8.84 17.60
C GLU A 291 19.97 10.27 18.13
N SER A 292 21.08 10.57 18.82
CA SER A 292 21.38 11.91 19.33
C SER A 292 21.55 12.94 18.20
N GLU A 293 22.22 12.56 17.11
CA GLU A 293 22.43 13.40 15.93
C GLU A 293 21.13 13.56 15.12
N ARG A 294 20.34 12.49 15.02
CA ARG A 294 19.03 12.50 14.38
C ARG A 294 18.09 13.49 15.06
N SER A 295 18.00 13.45 16.39
CA SER A 295 17.22 14.40 17.19
C SER A 295 17.68 15.86 17.00
N ALA A 296 18.99 16.10 16.95
CA ALA A 296 19.55 17.43 16.70
C ALA A 296 19.24 17.92 15.27
N ALA A 297 19.33 17.04 14.27
CA ALA A 297 19.00 17.34 12.88
C ALA A 297 17.52 17.72 12.72
N LEU A 298 16.61 16.94 13.31
CA LEU A 298 15.18 17.22 13.32
C LEU A 298 14.86 18.56 13.99
N THR A 299 15.48 18.83 15.14
CA THR A 299 15.33 20.11 15.85
C THR A 299 15.82 21.28 15.00
N LYS A 300 16.95 21.14 14.29
CA LYS A 300 17.47 22.15 13.39
C LYS A 300 16.53 22.41 12.20
N MET A 301 15.94 21.37 11.63
CA MET A 301 14.95 21.49 10.55
C MET A 301 13.69 22.23 11.02
N LEU A 302 13.26 22.00 12.27
CA LEU A 302 12.13 22.70 12.91
C LEU A 302 12.47 24.14 13.35
N GLY A 303 13.71 24.42 13.78
CA GLY A 303 14.13 25.71 14.32
C GLY A 303 14.00 26.92 13.37
N GLY A 304 13.66 26.68 12.09
CA GLY A 304 13.42 27.70 11.07
C GLY A 304 11.94 28.04 10.81
N LEU A 305 10.99 27.68 11.69
CA LEU A 305 9.54 27.82 11.49
C LEU A 305 8.96 29.26 11.48
N LYS A 306 9.76 30.30 11.19
CA LYS A 306 9.26 31.65 10.84
C LYS A 306 9.43 31.87 9.33
N GLY A 307 8.34 32.01 8.58
CA GLY A 307 8.37 32.11 7.09
C GLY A 307 8.20 30.74 6.42
N ASP A 308 9.01 30.42 5.39
CA ASP A 308 9.05 29.19 4.56
C ASP A 308 9.03 27.82 5.31
N GLY A 309 8.93 27.82 6.63
CA GLY A 309 8.83 26.63 7.47
C GLY A 309 7.47 25.92 7.42
N GLU A 310 6.43 26.51 6.84
CA GLU A 310 5.09 25.91 6.77
C GLU A 310 5.11 24.54 6.06
N PHE A 311 5.73 24.48 4.88
CA PHE A 311 5.89 23.23 4.12
C PHE A 311 6.78 22.22 4.83
N ARG A 312 7.83 22.69 5.52
CA ARG A 312 8.71 21.81 6.31
C ARG A 312 7.93 21.11 7.41
N GLY A 313 7.07 21.85 8.11
CA GLY A 313 6.23 21.29 9.18
C GLY A 313 5.33 20.17 8.68
N ALA A 314 4.59 20.40 7.58
CA ALA A 314 3.71 19.38 7.00
C ALA A 314 4.47 18.11 6.56
N ARG A 315 5.62 18.28 5.89
CA ARG A 315 6.47 17.17 5.43
C ARG A 315 7.07 16.39 6.60
N LEU A 316 7.56 17.07 7.64
CA LEU A 316 8.08 16.42 8.84
C LEU A 316 6.99 15.68 9.61
N ALA A 317 5.78 16.22 9.66
CA ALA A 317 4.63 15.52 10.23
C ALA A 317 4.30 14.23 9.48
N ARG A 318 4.33 14.24 8.13
CA ARG A 318 4.14 13.03 7.33
C ARG A 318 5.26 12.01 7.49
N ILE A 319 6.51 12.46 7.64
CA ILE A 319 7.63 11.57 8.00
C ILE A 319 7.38 10.92 9.37
N ALA A 320 6.93 11.70 10.36
CA ALA A 320 6.58 11.17 11.68
C ALA A 320 5.39 10.20 11.62
N ALA A 321 4.49 10.31 10.65
CA ALA A 321 3.39 9.36 10.48
C ALA A 321 3.85 7.95 10.09
N ILE A 322 5.04 7.79 9.50
CA ILE A 322 5.56 6.49 9.07
C ILE A 322 5.92 5.65 10.31
N GLN A 323 5.28 4.47 10.44
CA GLN A 323 5.43 3.55 11.56
C GLN A 323 6.33 2.34 11.22
N GLY A 324 6.52 1.45 12.20
CA GLY A 324 7.24 0.18 12.04
C GLY A 324 8.75 0.35 11.98
N GLU A 325 9.45 -0.71 11.53
CA GLU A 325 10.92 -0.72 11.44
C GLU A 325 11.48 0.36 10.51
N ARG A 326 10.63 0.93 9.63
CA ARG A 326 11.00 1.98 8.66
C ARG A 326 10.85 3.40 9.23
N GLY A 327 10.09 3.60 10.31
CA GLY A 327 9.78 4.90 10.90
C GLY A 327 10.83 5.48 11.84
N LEU A 328 10.52 6.65 12.39
CA LEU A 328 11.27 7.29 13.50
C LEU A 328 10.90 6.66 14.86
N GLY A 329 11.72 6.85 15.88
CA GLY A 329 11.41 6.44 17.25
C GLY A 329 10.22 7.22 17.86
N GLU A 330 9.53 6.62 18.82
CA GLU A 330 8.32 7.22 19.42
C GLU A 330 8.56 8.60 20.05
N GLU A 331 9.66 8.76 20.79
CA GLU A 331 10.03 10.03 21.41
C GLU A 331 10.35 11.11 20.36
N GLU A 332 11.00 10.72 19.26
CA GLU A 332 11.32 11.63 18.15
C GLU A 332 10.04 12.13 17.48
N ARG A 333 9.09 11.21 17.21
CA ARG A 333 7.77 11.55 16.68
C ARG A 333 7.04 12.51 17.63
N ALA A 334 6.97 12.18 18.92
CA ALA A 334 6.28 13.00 19.91
C ALA A 334 6.85 14.43 19.97
N ASN A 335 8.19 14.56 19.98
CA ASN A 335 8.85 15.86 20.01
C ASN A 335 8.59 16.69 18.76
N ILE A 336 8.68 16.09 17.56
CA ILE A 336 8.39 16.77 16.30
C ILE A 336 6.94 17.23 16.25
N LEU A 337 6.00 16.31 16.51
CA LEU A 337 4.57 16.59 16.39
C LEU A 337 4.13 17.65 17.39
N ARG A 338 4.59 17.58 18.64
CA ARG A 338 4.34 18.60 19.66
C ARG A 338 4.81 19.98 19.21
N ALA A 339 6.01 20.07 18.64
CA ALA A 339 6.56 21.33 18.14
C ALA A 339 5.74 21.90 16.98
N ILE A 340 5.32 21.06 16.02
CA ILE A 340 4.51 21.49 14.88
C ILE A 340 3.11 21.93 15.33
N MET A 341 2.49 21.20 16.27
CA MET A 341 1.17 21.53 16.83
C MET A 341 1.13 22.92 17.52
N GLN A 342 2.26 23.34 18.10
CA GLN A 342 2.44 24.67 18.71
C GLN A 342 2.71 25.79 17.67
N GLY A 343 2.92 25.44 16.40
CA GLY A 343 3.13 26.38 15.32
C GLY A 343 1.87 27.17 14.94
N GLY A 344 2.02 28.17 14.06
CA GLY A 344 0.90 28.99 13.59
C GLY A 344 0.23 28.51 12.30
N ASN A 345 0.87 27.61 11.54
CA ASN A 345 0.37 27.18 10.23
C ASN A 345 -0.60 26.01 10.36
N VAL A 346 -1.81 26.16 9.82
CA VAL A 346 -2.91 25.20 9.99
C VAL A 346 -2.67 23.92 9.20
N ASP A 347 -2.05 23.99 8.02
CA ASP A 347 -1.80 22.83 7.17
C ASP A 347 -0.74 21.91 7.80
N ALA A 348 0.34 22.48 8.32
CA ALA A 348 1.35 21.76 9.08
C ALA A 348 0.75 21.13 10.35
N ARG A 349 -0.13 21.85 11.05
CA ARG A 349 -0.84 21.31 12.23
C ARG A 349 -1.83 20.23 11.86
N ALA A 350 -2.53 20.32 10.73
CA ALA A 350 -3.44 19.29 10.26
C ALA A 350 -2.68 18.01 9.89
N ALA A 351 -1.55 18.13 9.18
CA ALA A 351 -0.65 17.02 8.91
C ALA A 351 -0.11 16.40 10.21
N ALA A 352 0.29 17.23 11.18
CA ALA A 352 0.74 16.77 12.50
C ALA A 352 -0.39 16.06 13.26
N ALA A 353 -1.59 16.63 13.27
CA ALA A 353 -2.77 16.04 13.89
C ALA A 353 -3.08 14.66 13.30
N LYS A 354 -3.02 14.48 11.97
CA LYS A 354 -3.18 13.17 11.32
C LYS A 354 -2.15 12.14 11.82
N ALA A 355 -0.95 12.60 12.17
CA ALA A 355 0.12 11.75 12.70
C ALA A 355 0.08 11.54 14.23
N LEU A 356 -0.72 12.29 14.99
CA LEU A 356 -0.79 12.18 16.46
C LEU A 356 -1.27 10.81 16.94
N ALA A 357 -2.03 10.07 16.12
CA ALA A 357 -2.46 8.71 16.44
C ALA A 357 -1.27 7.75 16.67
N THR A 358 -0.07 8.12 16.20
CA THR A 358 1.15 7.31 16.31
C THR A 358 1.92 7.45 17.63
N ILE A 359 1.47 8.34 18.53
CA ILE A 359 2.11 8.61 19.83
C ILE A 359 1.14 8.38 21.01
N GLY A 360 0.09 7.58 20.80
CA GLY A 360 -0.83 7.12 21.85
C GLY A 360 -1.55 8.25 22.58
N ASP A 361 -1.61 8.15 23.92
CA ASP A 361 -2.37 9.04 24.80
C ASP A 361 -1.93 10.50 24.71
N GLU A 362 -0.63 10.78 24.56
CA GLU A 362 -0.15 12.16 24.40
C GLU A 362 -0.76 12.81 23.16
N GLY A 363 -0.88 12.04 22.06
CA GLY A 363 -1.52 12.48 20.83
C GLY A 363 -2.98 12.85 21.02
N VAL A 364 -3.72 12.06 21.81
CA VAL A 364 -5.12 12.34 22.17
C VAL A 364 -5.21 13.64 22.98
N GLN A 365 -4.33 13.84 23.97
CA GLN A 365 -4.34 15.06 24.78
C GLN A 365 -4.05 16.32 23.94
N LEU A 366 -3.10 16.24 23.01
CA LEU A 366 -2.81 17.34 22.08
C LEU A 366 -4.01 17.63 21.16
N ALA A 367 -4.68 16.59 20.64
CA ALA A 367 -5.87 16.75 19.81
C ALA A 367 -7.04 17.38 20.60
N LEU A 368 -7.33 16.90 21.80
CA LEU A 368 -8.40 17.44 22.66
C LEU A 368 -8.15 18.91 23.03
N LYS A 369 -6.89 19.27 23.31
CA LYS A 369 -6.52 20.67 23.54
C LYS A 369 -6.88 21.55 22.34
N GLU A 370 -6.61 21.09 21.11
CA GLU A 370 -6.98 21.86 19.91
C GLU A 370 -8.48 21.98 19.70
N LEU A 371 -9.21 20.88 19.91
CA LEU A 371 -10.67 20.85 19.78
C LEU A 371 -11.37 21.72 20.85
N SER A 372 -10.71 21.98 21.98
CA SER A 372 -11.24 22.85 23.04
C SER A 372 -11.17 24.35 22.74
N ASN A 373 -10.50 24.76 21.66
CA ASN A 373 -10.43 26.16 21.25
C ASN A 373 -11.75 26.63 20.64
N ASP A 374 -12.17 27.86 20.95
CA ASP A 374 -13.46 28.46 20.53
C ASP A 374 -13.73 28.43 19.01
N SER A 375 -12.70 28.31 18.19
CA SER A 375 -12.80 28.24 16.73
C SER A 375 -11.68 27.38 16.14
N VAL A 376 -11.82 26.06 16.24
CA VAL A 376 -10.93 25.14 15.52
C VAL A 376 -11.20 25.20 14.01
N GLU A 377 -10.16 25.37 13.20
CA GLU A 377 -10.30 25.36 11.75
C GLU A 377 -10.64 23.96 11.22
N ALA A 378 -11.48 23.89 10.18
CA ALA A 378 -12.07 22.63 9.73
C ALA A 378 -11.02 21.55 9.37
N ARG A 379 -9.97 21.93 8.63
CA ARG A 379 -8.92 20.98 8.20
C ARG A 379 -8.19 20.36 9.40
N LEU A 380 -7.88 21.15 10.42
CA LEU A 380 -7.26 20.69 11.66
C LEU A 380 -8.25 19.87 12.52
N GLY A 381 -9.45 20.39 12.74
CA GLY A 381 -10.49 19.76 13.54
C GLY A 381 -10.86 18.36 13.05
N LEU A 382 -10.96 18.16 11.74
CA LEU A 382 -11.19 16.85 11.12
C LEU A 382 -10.14 15.81 11.55
N GLN A 383 -8.86 16.18 11.54
CA GLN A 383 -7.79 15.25 11.91
C GLN A 383 -7.73 15.02 13.42
N CYS A 384 -7.93 16.07 14.23
CA CYS A 384 -8.00 15.92 15.69
C CYS A 384 -9.15 15.00 16.12
N ILE A 385 -10.34 15.12 15.51
CA ILE A 385 -11.46 14.21 15.79
C ILE A 385 -11.09 12.76 15.44
N ARG A 386 -10.41 12.52 14.32
CA ARG A 386 -9.98 11.16 13.92
C ARG A 386 -9.03 10.55 14.94
N VAL A 387 -8.09 11.32 15.48
CA VAL A 387 -7.18 10.86 16.55
C VAL A 387 -7.96 10.47 17.80
N VAL A 388 -8.90 11.33 18.23
CA VAL A 388 -9.77 11.07 19.39
C VAL A 388 -10.64 9.83 19.14
N GLN A 389 -11.14 9.63 17.92
CA GLN A 389 -11.92 8.46 17.56
C GLN A 389 -11.11 7.16 17.61
N GLN A 390 -9.85 7.19 17.16
CA GLN A 390 -9.00 6.00 17.07
C GLN A 390 -8.39 5.59 18.41
N ASN A 391 -7.96 6.57 19.20
CA ASN A 391 -7.14 6.33 20.40
C ASN A 391 -7.75 6.88 21.69
N GLY A 392 -8.83 7.66 21.62
CA GLY A 392 -9.43 8.29 22.80
C GLY A 392 -10.35 7.34 23.58
N SER A 393 -10.45 7.57 24.89
CA SER A 393 -11.45 6.91 25.75
C SER A 393 -12.83 7.51 25.51
N LEU A 394 -13.53 6.96 24.51
CA LEU A 394 -14.91 7.31 24.16
C LEU A 394 -15.94 6.38 24.80
N VAL A 395 -15.54 5.15 25.10
CA VAL A 395 -16.35 4.10 25.72
C VAL A 395 -15.93 3.96 27.19
N PRO A 396 -16.86 3.89 28.16
CA PRO A 396 -16.52 3.69 29.57
C PRO A 396 -15.76 2.38 29.82
N GLU A 397 -14.78 2.38 30.73
CA GLU A 397 -13.85 1.25 30.94
C GLU A 397 -14.52 -0.07 31.39
N GLU A 398 -15.74 -0.02 31.94
CA GLU A 398 -16.43 -1.19 32.52
C GLU A 398 -17.06 -2.16 31.48
N GLU A 399 -17.25 -1.77 30.23
CA GLU A 399 -17.82 -2.66 29.19
C GLU A 399 -16.80 -3.63 28.58
N SER A 400 -15.49 -3.42 28.79
CA SER A 400 -14.43 -4.21 28.15
C SER A 400 -14.23 -5.65 28.67
N LYS A 401 -15.01 -6.12 29.67
CA LYS A 401 -14.75 -7.40 30.37
C LYS A 401 -15.95 -8.33 30.66
N LYS A 402 -17.10 -8.20 30.00
CA LYS A 402 -18.21 -9.17 30.21
C LYS A 402 -18.62 -9.88 28.91
N GLU A 403 -18.06 -11.07 28.70
CA GLU A 403 -18.75 -12.13 27.96
C GLU A 403 -19.94 -12.59 28.82
N ASP A 404 -21.13 -12.62 28.22
CA ASP A 404 -22.42 -13.08 28.78
C ASP A 404 -23.18 -12.15 29.74
N GLY A 405 -24.18 -11.44 29.18
CA GLY A 405 -25.47 -11.22 29.83
C GLY A 405 -25.59 -10.08 30.85
N GLU A 406 -26.47 -9.14 30.54
CA GLU A 406 -27.04 -8.09 31.40
C GLU A 406 -26.12 -6.89 31.75
N ALA A 407 -26.17 -5.89 30.86
CA ALA A 407 -25.75 -4.51 31.16
C ALA A 407 -26.71 -3.88 32.20
N LYS A 408 -26.35 -4.00 33.48
CA LYS A 408 -26.88 -3.15 34.55
C LYS A 408 -25.74 -2.49 35.29
N ALA A 409 -25.32 -1.31 34.84
CA ALA A 409 -25.01 -0.13 35.68
C ALA A 409 -24.21 0.93 34.88
N GLU A 410 -24.87 1.80 34.09
CA GLU A 410 -24.16 2.95 33.48
C GLU A 410 -24.90 4.29 33.49
N ALA A 411 -26.15 4.37 33.91
CA ALA A 411 -26.93 5.62 33.85
C ALA A 411 -26.48 6.75 34.81
N LYS A 412 -25.24 6.70 35.37
CA LYS A 412 -24.80 7.64 36.41
C LYS A 412 -23.36 8.15 36.32
N ALA A 413 -22.55 7.71 35.34
CA ALA A 413 -21.23 8.29 35.10
C ALA A 413 -21.37 9.59 34.27
N ASP A 414 -20.45 10.54 34.46
CA ASP A 414 -20.38 11.75 33.62
C ASP A 414 -19.67 11.37 32.30
N PRO A 415 -20.13 11.82 31.10
CA PRO A 415 -19.42 11.55 29.86
C PRO A 415 -17.97 12.06 29.92
N SER A 416 -17.06 11.35 29.26
CA SER A 416 -15.68 11.82 29.14
C SER A 416 -15.63 13.18 28.43
N ASP A 417 -14.58 13.97 28.70
CA ASP A 417 -14.43 15.28 28.06
C ASP A 417 -14.35 15.15 26.54
N ALA A 418 -13.76 14.07 26.03
CA ALA A 418 -13.77 13.75 24.60
C ALA A 418 -15.19 13.63 24.05
N VAL A 419 -16.08 12.88 24.71
CA VAL A 419 -17.49 12.76 24.31
C VAL A 419 -18.19 14.12 24.37
N LYS A 420 -17.97 14.92 25.42
CA LYS A 420 -18.55 16.26 25.54
C LYS A 420 -18.13 17.19 24.39
N PHE A 421 -16.84 17.23 24.08
CA PHE A 421 -16.33 18.06 22.97
C PHE A 421 -16.89 17.61 21.63
N LEU A 422 -16.96 16.30 21.38
CA LEU A 422 -17.53 15.77 20.14
C LEU A 422 -19.02 16.12 19.99
N ILE A 423 -19.81 16.11 21.07
CA ILE A 423 -21.23 16.53 21.03
C ILE A 423 -21.34 18.01 20.62
N VAL A 424 -20.57 18.90 21.25
CA VAL A 424 -20.57 20.34 20.92
C VAL A 424 -20.20 20.57 19.46
N LEU A 425 -19.17 19.86 18.97
CA LEU A 425 -18.74 19.98 17.57
C LEU A 425 -19.79 19.44 16.60
N ALA A 426 -20.50 18.36 16.95
CA ALA A 426 -21.56 17.81 16.13
C ALA A 426 -22.77 18.76 16.00
N GLU A 427 -23.13 19.47 17.07
CA GLU A 427 -24.31 20.32 17.12
C GLU A 427 -24.09 21.70 16.48
N ASP A 428 -22.97 22.34 16.79
CA ASP A 428 -22.82 23.80 16.59
C ASP A 428 -21.62 24.23 15.75
N HIS A 429 -20.75 23.33 15.31
CA HIS A 429 -19.58 23.72 14.53
C HIS A 429 -19.96 24.33 13.17
N PRO A 430 -19.33 25.44 12.72
CA PRO A 430 -19.69 26.14 11.48
C PRO A 430 -19.43 25.34 10.20
N SER A 431 -18.51 24.39 10.23
CA SER A 431 -18.23 23.48 9.11
C SER A 431 -19.03 22.19 9.23
N SER A 432 -19.87 21.90 8.23
CA SER A 432 -20.64 20.65 8.13
C SER A 432 -19.75 19.41 8.09
N LEU A 433 -18.54 19.50 7.52
CA LEU A 433 -17.58 18.39 7.48
C LEU A 433 -17.11 18.00 8.89
N VAL A 434 -16.87 18.99 9.76
CA VAL A 434 -16.48 18.73 11.15
C VAL A 434 -17.66 18.17 11.94
N GLN A 435 -18.87 18.70 11.71
CA GLN A 435 -20.10 18.13 12.31
C GLN A 435 -20.27 16.65 11.92
N GLU A 436 -20.19 16.34 10.62
CA GLU A 436 -20.27 14.96 10.12
C GLU A 436 -19.20 14.06 10.76
N GLN A 437 -17.94 14.51 10.82
CA GLN A 437 -16.84 13.73 11.41
C GLN A 437 -17.00 13.52 12.92
N ALA A 438 -17.54 14.51 13.64
CA ALA A 438 -17.85 14.38 15.07
C ALA A 438 -19.02 13.39 15.30
N VAL A 439 -20.08 13.47 14.49
CA VAL A 439 -21.20 12.52 14.50
C VAL A 439 -20.71 11.08 14.27
N ILE A 440 -19.83 10.88 13.29
CA ILE A 440 -19.24 9.55 13.02
C ILE A 440 -18.43 9.06 14.23
N ALA A 441 -17.65 9.92 14.87
CA ALA A 441 -16.86 9.57 16.03
C ALA A 441 -17.71 9.21 17.26
N LEU A 442 -18.89 9.83 17.41
CA LEU A 442 -19.86 9.50 18.46
C LEU A 442 -20.58 8.17 18.21
N GLY A 443 -20.62 7.67 16.97
CA GLY A 443 -21.28 6.42 16.58
C GLY A 443 -20.50 5.15 16.91
N GLN A 444 -19.96 5.03 18.13
CA GLN A 444 -19.20 3.86 18.58
C GLN A 444 -20.07 2.93 19.44
N PRO A 445 -19.97 1.60 19.31
CA PRO A 445 -20.62 0.67 20.23
C PRO A 445 -20.22 0.96 21.68
N GLY A 446 -21.18 0.98 22.60
CA GLY A 446 -20.90 1.24 24.02
C GLY A 446 -20.63 2.71 24.37
N ILE A 447 -20.82 3.63 23.42
CA ILE A 447 -20.66 5.06 23.70
C ILE A 447 -21.64 5.51 24.80
N HIS A 448 -21.19 6.47 25.61
CA HIS A 448 -21.99 7.03 26.69
C HIS A 448 -23.39 7.50 26.22
N THR A 449 -24.42 7.30 27.05
CA THR A 449 -25.83 7.62 26.73
C THR A 449 -26.10 9.07 26.32
N ALA A 450 -25.28 10.02 26.77
CA ALA A 450 -25.32 11.41 26.31
C ALA A 450 -25.06 11.53 24.79
N ALA A 451 -24.11 10.76 24.24
CA ALA A 451 -23.86 10.73 22.80
C ALA A 451 -25.03 10.14 22.04
N VAL A 452 -25.64 9.04 22.54
CA VAL A 452 -26.85 8.44 21.96
C VAL A 452 -28.00 9.46 21.91
N THR A 453 -28.14 10.28 22.95
CA THR A 453 -29.16 11.34 23.03
C THR A 453 -28.89 12.44 22.00
N ALA A 454 -27.66 12.94 21.93
CA ALA A 454 -27.28 13.95 20.93
C ALA A 454 -27.48 13.44 19.49
N LEU A 455 -27.07 12.19 19.20
CA LEU A 455 -27.28 11.56 17.89
C LEU A 455 -28.77 11.38 17.56
N THR A 456 -29.60 11.08 18.56
CA THR A 456 -31.07 11.00 18.40
C THR A 456 -31.65 12.35 17.98
N GLU A 457 -31.28 13.43 18.66
CA GLU A 457 -31.76 14.79 18.33
C GLU A 457 -31.25 15.25 16.97
N LEU A 458 -29.97 14.99 16.65
CA LEU A 458 -29.38 15.32 15.35
C LEU A 458 -30.04 14.54 14.21
N ALA A 459 -30.36 13.25 14.38
CA ALA A 459 -31.08 12.47 13.38
C ALA A 459 -32.49 13.04 13.10
N LYS A 460 -33.16 13.57 14.12
CA LYS A 460 -34.52 14.14 13.99
C LYS A 460 -34.52 15.57 13.46
N THR A 461 -33.61 16.42 13.94
CA THR A 461 -33.70 17.88 13.78
C THR A 461 -32.43 18.55 13.27
N GLY A 462 -31.39 17.76 12.97
CA GLY A 462 -30.11 18.27 12.46
C GLY A 462 -30.25 19.12 11.21
N ARG A 463 -29.38 20.11 11.08
CA ARG A 463 -29.39 21.04 9.94
C ARG A 463 -28.85 20.35 8.68
N GLY A 464 -29.73 20.09 7.73
CA GLY A 464 -29.40 19.48 6.44
C GLY A 464 -29.58 17.97 6.42
N ILE A 465 -30.02 17.44 5.27
CA ILE A 465 -30.38 16.03 5.12
C ILE A 465 -29.16 15.10 5.26
N ASP A 466 -28.00 15.54 4.77
CA ASP A 466 -26.74 14.79 4.84
C ASP A 466 -26.32 14.49 6.29
N LEU A 467 -26.31 15.52 7.14
CA LEU A 467 -25.95 15.36 8.56
C LEU A 467 -26.94 14.44 9.28
N ARG A 468 -28.23 14.54 8.95
CA ARG A 468 -29.27 13.67 9.51
C ARG A 468 -29.10 12.20 9.09
N ASN A 469 -28.77 11.96 7.82
CA ASN A 469 -28.48 10.61 7.32
C ASN A 469 -27.27 9.99 8.05
N VAL A 470 -26.18 10.76 8.17
CA VAL A 470 -24.98 10.33 8.91
C VAL A 470 -25.31 10.10 10.39
N ALA A 471 -26.05 11.00 11.04
CA ALA A 471 -26.46 10.84 12.44
C ALA A 471 -27.36 9.62 12.66
N THR A 472 -28.23 9.31 11.70
CA THR A 472 -29.13 8.14 11.76
C THR A 472 -28.32 6.83 11.73
N VAL A 473 -27.33 6.73 10.84
CA VAL A 473 -26.44 5.55 10.79
C VAL A 473 -25.52 5.49 12.00
N ALA A 474 -24.95 6.62 12.43
CA ALA A 474 -24.13 6.71 13.64
C ALA A 474 -24.90 6.28 14.89
N LEU A 475 -26.17 6.69 15.02
CA LEU A 475 -27.07 6.25 16.09
C LEU A 475 -27.22 4.72 16.08
N GLY A 476 -27.38 4.12 14.90
CA GLY A 476 -27.39 2.66 14.77
C GLY A 476 -26.09 1.99 15.21
N ARG A 477 -24.94 2.56 14.82
CA ARG A 477 -23.61 2.06 15.19
C ARG A 477 -23.30 2.14 16.68
N THR A 478 -23.99 3.00 17.44
CA THR A 478 -23.91 2.98 18.91
C THR A 478 -24.35 1.65 19.51
N ARG A 479 -25.17 0.90 18.77
CA ARG A 479 -25.87 -0.28 19.27
C ARG A 479 -26.61 -0.01 20.57
N ALA A 480 -27.14 1.19 20.79
CA ALA A 480 -28.03 1.42 21.93
C ALA A 480 -29.38 0.74 21.68
N GLU A 481 -29.95 0.06 22.67
CA GLU A 481 -31.32 -0.50 22.55
C GLU A 481 -32.35 0.61 22.33
N THR A 482 -32.13 1.76 22.98
CA THR A 482 -32.96 2.96 22.85
C THR A 482 -32.98 3.54 21.44
N ALA A 483 -31.97 3.25 20.60
CA ALA A 483 -31.93 3.69 19.20
C ALA A 483 -33.05 3.06 18.35
N VAL A 484 -33.48 1.83 18.65
CA VAL A 484 -34.43 1.08 17.82
C VAL A 484 -35.75 1.83 17.65
N ALA A 485 -36.27 2.41 18.73
CA ALA A 485 -37.54 3.15 18.68
C ALA A 485 -37.45 4.38 17.76
N THR A 486 -36.36 5.15 17.87
CA THR A 486 -36.12 6.31 17.00
C THR A 486 -35.93 5.90 15.54
N LEU A 487 -35.15 4.85 15.28
CA LEU A 487 -34.93 4.38 13.91
C LEU A 487 -36.23 3.84 13.28
N ALA A 488 -37.06 3.13 14.04
CA ALA A 488 -38.38 2.69 13.59
C ALA A 488 -39.39 3.84 13.37
N GLU A 489 -39.20 4.98 14.04
CA GLU A 489 -39.92 6.22 13.73
C GLU A 489 -39.44 6.82 12.40
N LEU A 490 -38.12 6.89 12.19
CA LEU A 490 -37.51 7.45 10.98
C LEU A 490 -37.79 6.62 9.72
N LEU A 491 -38.11 5.33 9.84
CA LEU A 491 -38.65 4.51 8.73
C LEU A 491 -39.97 5.02 8.16
N ARG A 492 -40.64 5.99 8.82
CA ARG A 492 -41.88 6.62 8.33
C ARG A 492 -41.68 8.07 7.89
N HIS A 493 -40.44 8.48 7.68
CA HIS A 493 -40.11 9.82 7.23
C HIS A 493 -40.52 10.05 5.76
N ASP A 494 -40.93 11.27 5.42
CA ASP A 494 -41.41 11.62 4.07
C ASP A 494 -40.30 11.42 3.00
N ASP A 495 -39.07 11.75 3.37
CA ASP A 495 -37.88 11.55 2.54
C ASP A 495 -37.38 10.10 2.60
N TRP A 496 -37.25 9.45 1.43
CA TRP A 496 -36.78 8.07 1.30
C TRP A 496 -35.33 7.88 1.76
N MET A 497 -34.47 8.90 1.65
CA MET A 497 -33.07 8.80 2.08
C MET A 497 -32.97 8.60 3.59
N MET A 498 -33.84 9.27 4.35
CA MET A 498 -33.95 9.09 5.80
C MET A 498 -34.52 7.71 6.15
N ARG A 499 -35.51 7.22 5.40
CA ARG A 499 -36.06 5.87 5.60
C ARG A 499 -34.97 4.82 5.35
N ALA A 500 -34.23 4.92 4.25
CA ALA A 500 -33.17 3.98 3.92
C ALA A 500 -32.00 4.07 4.92
N ALA A 501 -31.61 5.27 5.36
CA ALA A 501 -30.61 5.46 6.42
C ALA A 501 -31.07 4.86 7.76
N ALA A 502 -32.38 4.90 8.07
CA ALA A 502 -32.94 4.27 9.25
C ALA A 502 -32.92 2.72 9.16
N ALA A 503 -33.21 2.16 7.99
CA ALA A 503 -33.05 0.72 7.73
C ALA A 503 -31.60 0.27 7.91
N GLU A 504 -30.63 1.03 7.38
CA GLU A 504 -29.19 0.78 7.62
C GLU A 504 -28.83 0.95 9.10
N GLY A 505 -29.36 1.96 9.78
CA GLY A 505 -29.17 2.15 11.22
C GLY A 505 -29.65 0.93 12.02
N LEU A 506 -30.82 0.38 11.70
CA LEU A 506 -31.36 -0.83 12.34
C LEU A 506 -30.48 -2.06 12.10
N LEU A 507 -29.91 -2.19 10.89
CA LEU A 507 -28.90 -3.21 10.61
C LEU A 507 -27.68 -3.05 11.54
N GLN A 508 -27.18 -1.83 11.71
CA GLN A 508 -26.02 -1.57 12.56
C GLN A 508 -26.28 -1.83 14.05
N VAL A 509 -27.51 -1.57 14.53
CA VAL A 509 -27.91 -1.93 15.91
C VAL A 509 -27.78 -3.44 16.12
N SER A 510 -28.13 -4.24 15.11
CA SER A 510 -28.00 -5.70 15.09
C SER A 510 -28.67 -6.38 16.29
N ARG A 511 -30.00 -6.27 16.37
CA ARG A 511 -30.81 -6.90 17.41
C ARG A 511 -32.13 -7.46 16.88
N MET A 512 -32.76 -8.33 17.67
CA MET A 512 -34.03 -8.96 17.32
C MET A 512 -35.15 -7.93 17.14
N GLU A 513 -35.17 -6.88 17.95
CA GLU A 513 -36.16 -5.81 17.92
C GLU A 513 -36.14 -5.02 16.60
N CYS A 514 -35.05 -5.10 15.84
CA CYS A 514 -34.91 -4.48 14.53
C CYS A 514 -35.68 -5.24 13.43
N VAL A 515 -35.97 -6.53 13.61
CA VAL A 515 -36.53 -7.39 12.56
C VAL A 515 -37.92 -6.92 12.13
N ALA A 516 -38.82 -6.63 13.06
CA ALA A 516 -40.19 -6.23 12.72
C ALA A 516 -40.24 -4.91 11.92
N PRO A 517 -39.56 -3.82 12.34
CA PRO A 517 -39.47 -2.61 11.53
C PRO A 517 -38.86 -2.83 10.14
N LEU A 518 -37.84 -3.70 10.02
CA LEU A 518 -37.23 -4.03 8.72
C LEU A 518 -38.17 -4.83 7.82
N LEU A 519 -38.97 -5.75 8.37
CA LEU A 519 -40.00 -6.48 7.61
C LEU A 519 -41.08 -5.55 7.04
N ASP A 520 -41.43 -4.49 7.76
CA ASP A 520 -42.37 -3.49 7.26
C ASP A 520 -41.75 -2.65 6.14
N ALA A 521 -40.45 -2.33 6.23
CA ALA A 521 -39.71 -1.59 5.21
C ALA A 521 -39.50 -2.35 3.89
N LEU A 522 -39.71 -3.67 3.85
CA LEU A 522 -39.67 -4.46 2.61
C LEU A 522 -40.76 -4.06 1.61
N ASP A 523 -41.87 -3.50 2.11
CA ASP A 523 -43.02 -3.08 1.31
C ASP A 523 -42.97 -1.58 0.96
N ASP A 524 -41.83 -0.90 1.20
CA ASP A 524 -41.65 0.51 0.82
C ASP A 524 -41.71 0.69 -0.70
N GLU A 525 -42.30 1.80 -1.14
CA GLU A 525 -42.41 2.14 -2.56
C GLU A 525 -41.05 2.48 -3.19
N ASN A 526 -40.10 2.95 -2.38
CA ASN A 526 -38.77 3.29 -2.83
C ASN A 526 -37.84 2.05 -2.83
N PRO A 527 -37.20 1.72 -3.97
CA PRO A 527 -36.45 0.49 -4.09
C PRO A 527 -35.19 0.44 -3.22
N GLN A 528 -34.56 1.57 -2.88
CA GLN A 528 -33.38 1.64 -2.01
C GLN A 528 -33.76 1.31 -0.56
N VAL A 529 -34.91 1.79 -0.08
CA VAL A 529 -35.39 1.48 1.27
C VAL A 529 -35.64 -0.03 1.39
N ALA A 530 -36.38 -0.59 0.44
CA ALA A 530 -36.71 -2.01 0.44
C ALA A 530 -35.45 -2.91 0.30
N ALA A 531 -34.49 -2.53 -0.56
CA ALA A 531 -33.23 -3.26 -0.71
C ALA A 531 -32.33 -3.17 0.52
N THR A 532 -32.28 -2.01 1.19
CA THR A 532 -31.53 -1.85 2.44
C THR A 532 -32.12 -2.71 3.55
N ALA A 533 -33.46 -2.77 3.64
CA ALA A 533 -34.15 -3.65 4.58
C ALA A 533 -33.92 -5.14 4.27
N GLU A 534 -33.99 -5.52 3.00
CA GLU A 534 -33.73 -6.89 2.56
C GLU A 534 -32.30 -7.34 2.88
N GLU A 535 -31.30 -6.50 2.58
CA GLU A 535 -29.90 -6.77 2.92
C GLU A 535 -29.71 -6.96 4.43
N ALA A 536 -30.37 -6.14 5.24
CA ALA A 536 -30.30 -6.27 6.69
C ALA A 536 -30.82 -7.63 7.17
N LEU A 537 -31.95 -8.09 6.62
CA LEU A 537 -32.54 -9.38 6.94
C LEU A 537 -31.68 -10.56 6.44
N LYS A 538 -31.04 -10.43 5.27
CA LYS A 538 -30.05 -11.41 4.76
C LYS A 538 -28.87 -11.56 5.72
N ARG A 539 -28.31 -10.46 6.22
CA ARG A 539 -27.22 -10.49 7.21
C ARG A 539 -27.64 -11.11 8.53
N PHE A 540 -28.80 -10.72 9.07
CA PHE A 540 -29.31 -11.30 10.34
C PHE A 540 -29.64 -12.79 10.25
N SER A 541 -29.90 -13.29 9.04
CA SER A 541 -30.20 -14.70 8.78
C SER A 541 -29.02 -15.51 8.25
N ASN A 542 -27.85 -14.90 7.99
CA ASN A 542 -26.69 -15.53 7.35
C ASN A 542 -27.05 -16.10 5.95
N ARG A 543 -27.81 -15.32 5.18
CA ARG A 543 -28.26 -15.62 3.81
C ARG A 543 -27.80 -14.55 2.82
N GLU A 544 -26.64 -13.95 3.09
CA GLU A 544 -26.00 -12.99 2.18
C GLU A 544 -25.78 -13.65 0.82
N GLY A 545 -26.12 -12.94 -0.27
CA GLY A 545 -26.03 -13.49 -1.63
C GLY A 545 -27.16 -14.41 -2.07
N GLU A 546 -28.06 -14.83 -1.18
CA GLU A 546 -29.21 -15.64 -1.59
C GLU A 546 -30.28 -14.75 -2.23
N ASP A 547 -30.85 -15.20 -3.36
CA ASP A 547 -32.06 -14.62 -3.93
C ASP A 547 -33.27 -15.14 -3.14
N VAL A 548 -33.80 -14.28 -2.25
CA VAL A 548 -34.90 -14.61 -1.34
C VAL A 548 -36.08 -13.72 -1.68
N GLU A 549 -37.17 -14.34 -2.14
CA GLU A 549 -38.39 -13.60 -2.46
C GLU A 549 -38.89 -12.82 -1.23
N ARG A 550 -39.08 -11.50 -1.39
CA ARG A 550 -39.40 -10.60 -0.27
C ARG A 550 -40.64 -11.02 0.53
N SER A 551 -41.64 -11.55 -0.15
CA SER A 551 -42.90 -12.03 0.44
C SER A 551 -42.69 -13.13 1.48
N THR A 552 -41.60 -13.89 1.38
CA THR A 552 -41.30 -15.04 2.23
C THR A 552 -40.64 -14.68 3.56
N TRP A 553 -40.08 -13.47 3.69
CA TRP A 553 -39.32 -13.07 4.88
C TRP A 553 -40.14 -13.12 6.15
N ARG A 554 -41.42 -12.73 6.10
CA ARG A 554 -42.32 -12.74 7.26
C ARG A 554 -42.50 -14.17 7.80
N ASP A 555 -42.80 -15.12 6.93
CA ASP A 555 -42.96 -16.53 7.30
C ASP A 555 -41.64 -17.16 7.75
N TRP A 556 -40.54 -16.82 7.07
CA TRP A 556 -39.20 -17.29 7.43
C TRP A 556 -38.80 -16.85 8.83
N TRP A 557 -39.00 -15.57 9.17
CA TRP A 557 -38.67 -15.03 10.49
C TRP A 557 -39.61 -15.55 11.57
N ALA A 558 -40.89 -15.78 11.26
CA ALA A 558 -41.81 -16.45 12.18
C ALA A 558 -41.36 -17.88 12.51
N ALA A 559 -40.83 -18.62 11.54
CA ALA A 559 -40.38 -20.00 11.73
C ALA A 559 -38.96 -20.14 12.31
N ASN A 560 -38.05 -19.23 11.95
CA ASN A 560 -36.60 -19.37 12.21
C ASN A 560 -36.02 -18.30 13.13
N GLY A 561 -36.75 -17.21 13.40
CA GLY A 561 -36.21 -16.03 14.10
C GLY A 561 -35.60 -16.35 15.47
N GLN A 562 -36.18 -17.31 16.21
CA GLN A 562 -35.61 -17.74 17.51
C GLN A 562 -34.21 -18.34 17.42
N ARG A 563 -33.79 -18.80 16.23
CA ARG A 563 -32.45 -19.36 15.98
C ARG A 563 -31.47 -18.33 15.41
N ALA A 564 -31.95 -17.15 15.00
CA ALA A 564 -31.12 -16.11 14.44
C ALA A 564 -30.09 -15.62 15.47
N ARG A 565 -28.89 -15.31 15.00
CA ARG A 565 -27.79 -14.84 15.84
C ARG A 565 -27.31 -13.50 15.30
N PHE A 566 -27.52 -12.47 16.10
CA PHE A 566 -27.10 -11.11 15.79
C PHE A 566 -25.66 -10.93 16.28
N ARG A 567 -24.71 -11.43 15.49
CA ARG A 567 -23.30 -11.31 15.82
C ARG A 567 -22.77 -9.95 15.41
N THR A 568 -21.81 -9.46 16.18
CA THR A 568 -21.03 -8.30 15.76
C THR A 568 -19.99 -8.71 14.72
N ARG A 569 -19.47 -7.75 13.95
CA ARG A 569 -18.33 -7.99 13.04
C ARG A 569 -17.11 -8.48 13.83
N GLU A 570 -16.84 -7.89 14.99
CA GLU A 570 -15.76 -8.31 15.89
C GLU A 570 -15.96 -9.74 16.41
N GLU A 571 -17.18 -10.11 16.82
CA GLU A 571 -17.49 -11.49 17.23
C GLU A 571 -17.33 -12.48 16.08
N THR A 572 -17.72 -12.07 14.86
CA THR A 572 -17.57 -12.88 13.65
C THR A 572 -16.08 -13.09 13.32
N ARG A 573 -15.27 -12.03 13.42
CA ARG A 573 -13.82 -12.07 13.24
C ARG A 573 -13.11 -12.88 14.33
N ALA A 574 -13.39 -12.60 15.61
CA ALA A 574 -12.81 -13.33 16.74
C ALA A 574 -13.12 -14.83 16.64
N ARG A 575 -14.30 -15.18 16.11
CA ARG A 575 -14.64 -16.57 15.79
C ARG A 575 -13.80 -17.12 14.63
N GLN A 576 -13.68 -16.39 13.51
CA GLN A 576 -12.84 -16.82 12.38
C GLN A 576 -11.38 -17.04 12.79
N GLU A 577 -10.81 -16.13 13.57
CA GLU A 577 -9.46 -16.23 14.14
C GLU A 577 -9.32 -17.42 15.10
N ARG A 578 -10.28 -17.60 16.04
CA ARG A 578 -10.29 -18.71 17.00
C ARG A 578 -10.36 -20.09 16.34
N TYR A 579 -11.06 -20.20 15.21
CA TYR A 579 -11.25 -21.47 14.49
C TYR A 579 -10.36 -21.62 13.24
N GLY A 580 -9.46 -20.67 12.97
CA GLY A 580 -8.47 -20.76 11.88
C GLY A 580 -9.05 -20.69 10.46
N TYR A 581 -10.24 -20.13 10.28
CA TYR A 581 -10.79 -19.93 8.93
C TYR A 581 -10.17 -18.68 8.32
N SER A 582 -9.16 -18.83 7.46
CA SER A 582 -8.79 -17.75 6.55
C SER A 582 -9.91 -17.57 5.54
N VAL A 583 -10.52 -16.39 5.46
CA VAL A 583 -11.46 -16.05 4.37
C VAL A 583 -10.68 -16.19 3.06
N SER A 584 -11.03 -17.17 2.24
CA SER A 584 -10.43 -17.33 0.92
C SER A 584 -10.80 -16.15 0.03
N ASP A 585 -10.00 -15.87 -1.00
CA ASP A 585 -10.27 -14.75 -1.91
C ASP A 585 -11.64 -14.89 -2.59
N ALA A 586 -12.09 -16.11 -2.85
CA ALA A 586 -13.43 -16.40 -3.39
C ALA A 586 -14.57 -16.02 -2.41
N GLN A 587 -14.39 -16.26 -1.10
CA GLN A 587 -15.38 -15.91 -0.08
C GLN A 587 -15.52 -14.40 0.17
N ILE A 588 -14.59 -13.59 -0.35
CA ILE A 588 -14.70 -12.13 -0.26
C ILE A 588 -15.78 -11.62 -1.20
N TYR A 589 -16.03 -12.29 -2.32
CA TYR A 589 -17.00 -11.86 -3.33
C TYR A 589 -18.33 -12.59 -3.25
N GLU A 590 -18.37 -13.74 -2.57
CA GLU A 590 -19.59 -14.52 -2.40
C GLU A 590 -20.70 -13.66 -1.79
N GLY A 591 -21.78 -13.47 -2.55
CA GLY A 591 -22.98 -12.77 -2.13
C GLY A 591 -22.90 -11.24 -2.06
N LEU A 592 -21.96 -10.60 -2.77
CA LEU A 592 -21.95 -9.14 -2.93
C LEU A 592 -22.92 -8.68 -4.01
N ASP A 593 -23.72 -7.65 -3.73
CA ASP A 593 -24.41 -6.88 -4.77
C ASP A 593 -23.39 -5.93 -5.41
N VAL A 594 -22.93 -6.28 -6.62
CA VAL A 594 -22.05 -5.43 -7.44
C VAL A 594 -22.89 -4.74 -8.50
N ILE A 595 -22.90 -3.41 -8.46
CA ILE A 595 -23.67 -2.57 -9.39
C ILE A 595 -22.69 -1.80 -10.26
N VAL A 596 -22.85 -1.91 -11.57
CA VAL A 596 -22.00 -1.25 -12.56
C VAL A 596 -22.80 -0.20 -13.32
N VAL A 597 -22.31 1.04 -13.35
CA VAL A 597 -22.70 2.06 -14.32
C VAL A 597 -21.70 1.99 -15.47
N PRO A 598 -22.09 1.46 -16.64
CA PRO A 598 -21.17 1.21 -17.76
C PRO A 598 -20.53 2.50 -18.27
N GLY A 599 -19.26 2.43 -18.65
CA GLY A 599 -18.57 3.48 -19.39
C GLY A 599 -18.64 3.29 -20.91
N LEU A 600 -18.29 4.34 -21.68
CA LEU A 600 -18.22 4.25 -23.15
C LEU A 600 -16.94 3.55 -23.65
N GLY A 601 -15.85 3.61 -22.89
CA GLY A 601 -14.55 3.05 -23.28
C GLY A 601 -13.87 2.18 -22.23
N ASP A 602 -14.52 1.93 -21.09
CA ASP A 602 -13.99 1.11 -20.01
C ASP A 602 -15.07 0.11 -19.59
N HIS A 603 -14.80 -1.19 -19.79
CA HIS A 603 -15.77 -2.26 -19.56
C HIS A 603 -15.31 -3.20 -18.44
N ILE A 604 -15.39 -2.71 -17.19
CA ILE A 604 -15.13 -3.52 -16.00
C ILE A 604 -15.98 -4.79 -15.95
N GLU A 605 -17.15 -4.79 -16.59
CA GLU A 605 -18.06 -5.92 -16.75
C GLU A 605 -17.34 -7.17 -17.27
N LYS A 606 -16.47 -7.02 -18.28
CA LYS A 606 -15.75 -8.18 -18.84
C LYS A 606 -14.75 -8.76 -17.85
N VAL A 607 -14.11 -7.93 -17.04
CA VAL A 607 -13.23 -8.38 -15.96
C VAL A 607 -14.04 -9.14 -14.90
N LEU A 608 -15.22 -8.63 -14.52
CA LEU A 608 -16.12 -9.31 -13.59
C LEU A 608 -16.62 -10.65 -14.14
N GLU A 609 -17.03 -10.72 -15.41
CA GLU A 609 -17.45 -11.94 -16.09
C GLU A 609 -16.34 -13.01 -16.11
N GLN A 610 -15.12 -12.62 -16.46
CA GLN A 610 -13.95 -13.53 -16.46
C GLN A 610 -13.66 -14.10 -15.07
N LEU A 611 -13.88 -13.31 -14.03
CA LEU A 611 -13.67 -13.73 -12.64
C LEU A 611 -14.88 -14.47 -12.04
N GLY A 612 -15.98 -14.59 -12.80
CA GLY A 612 -17.21 -15.23 -12.33
C GLY A 612 -17.91 -14.45 -11.20
N ILE A 613 -17.71 -13.13 -11.13
CA ILE A 613 -18.35 -12.27 -10.15
C ILE A 613 -19.69 -11.82 -10.70
N GLU A 614 -20.77 -12.10 -9.98
CA GLU A 614 -22.10 -11.64 -10.36
C GLU A 614 -22.22 -10.12 -10.16
N PHE A 615 -22.82 -9.46 -11.14
CA PHE A 615 -23.08 -8.03 -11.11
C PHE A 615 -24.34 -7.71 -11.88
N ARG A 616 -24.86 -6.50 -11.68
CA ARG A 616 -25.96 -5.93 -12.45
C ARG A 616 -25.61 -4.55 -12.96
N THR A 617 -26.10 -4.23 -14.14
CA THR A 617 -25.84 -2.95 -14.80
C THR A 617 -27.00 -1.99 -14.62
N VAL A 618 -26.68 -0.71 -14.50
CA VAL A 618 -27.65 0.37 -14.47
C VAL A 618 -27.21 1.51 -15.37
N GLN A 619 -28.17 2.11 -16.07
CA GLN A 619 -27.89 3.25 -16.93
C GLN A 619 -27.59 4.49 -16.09
N ALA A 620 -26.73 5.37 -16.60
CA ALA A 620 -26.59 6.70 -16.01
C ALA A 620 -27.92 7.46 -16.05
N GLY A 621 -28.23 8.20 -14.99
CA GLY A 621 -29.50 8.87 -14.75
C GLY A 621 -30.60 8.00 -14.13
N LYS A 622 -30.29 6.75 -13.76
CA LYS A 622 -31.24 5.74 -13.28
C LYS A 622 -30.82 5.10 -11.96
N LEU A 623 -29.90 5.71 -11.20
CA LEU A 623 -29.47 5.14 -9.91
C LEU A 623 -30.58 5.15 -8.85
N ASP A 624 -31.56 6.02 -9.00
CA ASP A 624 -32.78 6.07 -8.20
C ASP A 624 -33.72 4.86 -8.43
N GLU A 625 -33.60 4.16 -9.55
CA GLU A 625 -34.32 2.91 -9.84
C GLU A 625 -33.48 1.66 -9.52
N ALA A 626 -32.21 1.85 -9.15
CA ALA A 626 -31.24 0.77 -9.05
C ALA A 626 -31.37 -0.08 -7.79
N ALA A 627 -32.25 0.23 -6.83
CA ALA A 627 -32.29 -0.48 -5.53
C ALA A 627 -30.92 -0.50 -4.82
N LEU A 628 -30.14 0.59 -4.96
CA LEU A 628 -28.82 0.74 -4.35
C LEU A 628 -28.92 0.77 -2.82
N HIS A 629 -28.12 -0.02 -2.11
CA HIS A 629 -28.07 -0.07 -0.65
C HIS A 629 -26.62 0.03 -0.14
N PRO A 630 -26.35 0.47 1.11
CA PRO A 630 -24.98 0.74 1.60
C PRO A 630 -24.06 -0.49 1.66
N GLY A 631 -24.64 -1.69 1.64
CA GLY A 631 -23.93 -2.96 1.56
C GLY A 631 -23.37 -3.30 0.18
N ALA A 632 -23.92 -2.71 -0.88
CA ALA A 632 -23.48 -2.95 -2.25
C ALA A 632 -22.07 -2.37 -2.53
N ILE A 633 -21.55 -2.71 -3.71
CA ILE A 633 -20.40 -2.05 -4.35
C ILE A 633 -20.91 -1.33 -5.59
N LEU A 634 -20.57 -0.05 -5.72
CA LEU A 634 -20.90 0.75 -6.89
C LEU A 634 -19.65 1.03 -7.71
N LEU A 635 -19.63 0.51 -8.92
CA LEU A 635 -18.58 0.70 -9.92
C LEU A 635 -19.11 1.66 -10.99
N ILE A 636 -18.42 2.77 -11.22
CA ILE A 636 -18.79 3.72 -12.28
C ILE A 636 -17.61 3.85 -13.25
N GLY A 637 -17.80 3.35 -14.47
CA GLY A 637 -16.78 3.36 -15.51
C GLY A 637 -16.50 4.76 -16.09
N CYS A 638 -15.55 4.82 -17.02
CA CYS A 638 -15.17 6.06 -17.67
C CYS A 638 -16.39 6.69 -18.36
N THR A 639 -16.51 8.02 -18.38
CA THR A 639 -17.63 8.78 -19.01
C THR A 639 -19.02 8.55 -18.40
N GLY A 640 -19.11 7.91 -17.22
CA GLY A 640 -20.34 7.84 -16.43
C GLY A 640 -20.83 9.23 -15.98
N GLU A 641 -21.41 9.98 -16.91
CA GLU A 641 -22.06 11.26 -16.65
C GLU A 641 -23.34 10.99 -15.87
N ILE A 642 -23.23 11.09 -14.55
CA ILE A 642 -24.38 10.94 -13.68
C ILE A 642 -25.19 12.24 -13.66
N SER A 643 -26.52 12.10 -13.57
CA SER A 643 -27.43 13.25 -13.45
C SER A 643 -27.32 13.91 -12.08
N ALA A 644 -27.89 15.11 -11.91
CA ALA A 644 -27.94 15.73 -10.58
C ALA A 644 -28.68 14.86 -9.54
N SER A 645 -29.74 14.13 -9.94
CA SER A 645 -30.45 13.22 -9.05
C SER A 645 -29.59 12.01 -8.66
N ASP A 646 -28.79 11.49 -9.58
CA ASP A 646 -27.82 10.44 -9.28
C ASP A 646 -26.73 10.91 -8.31
N VAL A 647 -26.26 12.16 -8.42
CA VAL A 647 -25.27 12.72 -7.47
C VAL A 647 -25.82 12.67 -6.05
N GLU A 648 -27.08 13.05 -5.84
CA GLU A 648 -27.73 12.99 -4.51
C GLU A 648 -27.82 11.54 -4.00
N VAL A 649 -28.17 10.58 -4.87
CA VAL A 649 -28.20 9.14 -4.53
C VAL A 649 -26.81 8.62 -4.17
N VAL A 650 -25.76 8.98 -4.92
CA VAL A 650 -24.37 8.57 -4.65
C VAL A 650 -23.87 9.20 -3.36
N GLN A 651 -24.18 10.48 -3.11
CA GLN A 651 -23.85 11.17 -1.86
C GLN A 651 -24.47 10.47 -0.66
N TRP A 652 -25.77 10.15 -0.72
CA TRP A 652 -26.46 9.37 0.31
C TRP A 652 -25.81 8.00 0.50
N TYR A 653 -25.59 7.26 -0.59
CA TYR A 653 -25.03 5.91 -0.58
C TYR A 653 -23.67 5.87 0.11
N VAL A 654 -22.74 6.75 -0.28
CA VAL A 654 -21.41 6.80 0.34
C VAL A 654 -21.51 7.25 1.79
N ARG A 655 -22.30 8.31 2.09
CA ARG A 655 -22.44 8.81 3.46
C ARG A 655 -23.00 7.78 4.44
N THR A 656 -23.81 6.84 3.97
CA THR A 656 -24.44 5.79 4.79
C THR A 656 -23.62 4.50 4.87
N GLY A 657 -22.48 4.39 4.18
CA GLY A 657 -21.57 3.23 4.29
C GLY A 657 -21.15 2.59 2.97
N GLY A 658 -21.60 3.12 1.85
CA GLY A 658 -21.30 2.64 0.50
C GLY A 658 -19.82 2.70 0.13
N ALA A 659 -19.41 1.80 -0.76
CA ALA A 659 -18.10 1.82 -1.42
C ALA A 659 -18.29 2.22 -2.89
N LEU A 660 -17.73 3.37 -3.27
CA LEU A 660 -17.75 3.89 -4.62
C LEU A 660 -16.36 3.72 -5.26
N PHE A 661 -16.31 3.05 -6.40
CA PHE A 661 -15.11 2.93 -7.23
C PHE A 661 -15.33 3.53 -8.61
N THR A 662 -14.42 4.39 -9.03
CA THR A 662 -14.53 5.17 -10.27
C THR A 662 -13.25 5.09 -11.11
N SER A 663 -13.39 5.22 -12.43
CA SER A 663 -12.24 5.33 -13.35
C SER A 663 -12.24 6.59 -14.23
N CYS A 664 -11.05 7.09 -14.52
CA CYS A 664 -10.74 8.09 -15.54
C CYS A 664 -11.62 9.36 -15.45
N TRP A 665 -12.59 9.48 -16.36
CA TRP A 665 -13.45 10.67 -16.49
C TRP A 665 -14.46 10.78 -15.35
N ALA A 666 -14.80 9.67 -14.70
CA ALA A 666 -15.71 9.66 -13.56
C ALA A 666 -15.20 10.56 -12.41
N LEU A 667 -13.89 10.82 -12.33
CA LEU A 667 -13.32 11.86 -11.45
C LEU A 667 -14.05 13.21 -11.60
N THR A 668 -14.25 13.68 -12.84
CA THR A 668 -14.85 14.99 -13.13
C THR A 668 -16.37 14.96 -13.09
N HIS A 669 -16.99 13.87 -13.57
CA HIS A 669 -18.43 13.81 -13.78
C HIS A 669 -19.19 13.16 -12.61
N THR A 670 -18.51 12.42 -11.74
CA THR A 670 -19.09 11.71 -10.60
C THR A 670 -18.45 12.14 -9.28
N VAL A 671 -17.12 12.01 -9.13
CA VAL A 671 -16.45 12.19 -7.84
C VAL A 671 -16.47 13.66 -7.40
N VAL A 672 -16.08 14.59 -8.27
CA VAL A 672 -16.05 16.03 -7.96
C VAL A 672 -17.46 16.58 -7.61
N PRO A 673 -18.54 16.25 -8.35
CA PRO A 673 -19.89 16.61 -7.94
C PRO A 673 -20.33 15.98 -6.61
N THR A 674 -19.93 14.73 -6.34
CA THR A 674 -20.30 14.00 -5.11
C THR A 674 -19.59 14.56 -3.88
N SER A 675 -18.28 14.82 -3.96
CA SER A 675 -17.47 15.31 -2.85
C SER A 675 -16.51 16.40 -3.33
N PRO A 676 -17.01 17.65 -3.50
CA PRO A 676 -16.16 18.74 -3.93
C PRO A 676 -15.08 19.01 -2.86
N ALA A 677 -13.90 19.41 -3.32
CA ALA A 677 -12.77 19.85 -2.48
C ALA A 677 -11.91 18.76 -1.81
N VAL A 678 -11.90 17.51 -2.32
CA VAL A 678 -10.93 16.49 -1.86
C VAL A 678 -9.92 16.13 -2.95
N ILE A 679 -10.41 15.70 -4.10
CA ILE A 679 -9.63 15.46 -5.31
C ILE A 679 -10.32 16.10 -6.52
N ARG A 680 -9.56 16.38 -7.57
CA ARG A 680 -10.07 16.91 -8.84
C ARG A 680 -9.18 16.49 -10.01
N LYS A 681 -9.64 16.77 -11.24
CA LYS A 681 -8.81 16.64 -12.44
C LYS A 681 -7.59 17.57 -12.35
N ALA A 682 -6.40 17.01 -12.55
CA ALA A 682 -5.17 17.77 -12.67
C ALA A 682 -5.14 18.58 -13.98
N PRO A 683 -4.59 19.81 -13.96
CA PRO A 683 -4.38 20.57 -15.18
C PRO A 683 -3.25 19.93 -16.01
N THR A 684 -3.58 19.32 -17.14
CA THR A 684 -2.62 18.72 -18.07
C THR A 684 -2.42 19.61 -19.31
N PRO A 685 -1.22 19.64 -19.92
CA PRO A 685 -0.98 20.42 -21.14
C PRO A 685 -1.79 19.98 -22.35
N GLY A 686 -2.25 18.72 -22.36
CA GLY A 686 -3.05 18.12 -23.42
C GLY A 686 -3.77 16.86 -22.92
N GLU A 687 -4.33 16.10 -23.86
CA GLU A 687 -4.88 14.78 -23.57
C GLU A 687 -3.77 13.84 -23.09
N VAL A 688 -4.09 13.06 -22.07
CA VAL A 688 -3.18 12.05 -21.54
C VAL A 688 -3.33 10.83 -22.44
N VAL A 689 -2.27 10.49 -23.16
CA VAL A 689 -2.24 9.35 -24.07
C VAL A 689 -0.88 8.71 -23.91
N ASP A 690 -0.72 7.96 -22.83
CA ASP A 690 0.52 7.27 -22.48
C ASP A 690 0.21 5.89 -21.90
N HIS A 691 1.18 4.98 -22.04
CA HIS A 691 1.26 3.80 -21.21
C HIS A 691 2.35 3.99 -20.16
N VAL A 692 2.01 3.74 -18.90
CA VAL A 692 2.82 4.17 -17.76
C VAL A 692 3.02 3.03 -16.78
N PHE A 693 4.16 3.03 -16.11
CA PHE A 693 4.42 2.07 -15.05
C PHE A 693 4.02 2.65 -13.69
N ALA A 694 3.02 2.05 -13.06
CA ALA A 694 2.56 2.48 -11.74
C ALA A 694 3.58 2.12 -10.65
N ARG A 695 3.68 2.98 -9.62
CA ARG A 695 4.52 2.77 -8.44
C ARG A 695 3.67 2.93 -7.18
N PRO A 696 3.92 2.13 -6.12
CA PRO A 696 3.26 2.32 -4.84
C PRO A 696 3.80 3.59 -4.17
N THR A 697 2.91 4.36 -3.54
CA THR A 697 3.33 5.44 -2.65
C THR A 697 3.81 4.89 -1.30
N THR A 698 4.50 5.72 -0.52
CA THR A 698 5.10 5.33 0.77
C THR A 698 4.09 4.82 1.78
N SER A 699 2.96 5.52 1.93
CA SER A 699 1.87 5.09 2.84
C SER A 699 1.23 3.78 2.37
N ALA A 700 1.39 3.45 1.10
CA ALA A 700 0.77 2.29 0.48
C ALA A 700 1.65 1.02 0.44
N LEU A 701 2.96 1.12 0.69
CA LEU A 701 3.88 -0.03 0.62
C LEU A 701 3.53 -1.20 1.55
N GLU A 702 2.90 -0.89 2.68
CA GLU A 702 2.38 -1.87 3.66
C GLU A 702 0.85 -1.81 3.76
N SER A 703 0.21 -1.05 2.87
CA SER A 703 -1.23 -0.90 2.88
C SER A 703 -1.90 -2.20 2.47
N PRO A 704 -2.94 -2.64 3.20
CA PRO A 704 -3.73 -3.79 2.78
C PRO A 704 -4.34 -3.60 1.38
N TYR A 705 -4.51 -2.35 0.92
CA TYR A 705 -5.07 -2.02 -0.39
C TYR A 705 -4.17 -2.41 -1.57
N LEU A 706 -2.85 -2.55 -1.37
CA LEU A 706 -1.90 -2.93 -2.43
C LEU A 706 -1.43 -4.39 -2.34
N ARG A 707 -2.02 -5.19 -1.45
CA ARG A 707 -1.68 -6.61 -1.29
C ARG A 707 -1.78 -7.34 -2.63
N GLY A 708 -0.71 -8.04 -3.02
CA GLY A 708 -0.69 -8.84 -4.25
C GLY A 708 -0.50 -8.04 -5.55
N VAL A 709 -0.42 -6.71 -5.50
CA VAL A 709 -0.31 -5.86 -6.70
C VAL A 709 1.15 -5.76 -7.18
N PHE A 710 2.09 -5.62 -6.24
CA PHE A 710 3.52 -5.39 -6.51
C PHE A 710 4.42 -6.58 -6.12
N ASP A 711 3.81 -7.74 -5.84
CA ASP A 711 4.49 -8.90 -5.28
C ASP A 711 5.69 -9.31 -6.15
N GLY A 712 6.79 -9.65 -5.48
CA GLY A 712 8.07 -9.96 -6.11
C GLY A 712 8.60 -8.91 -7.08
N GLY A 713 8.21 -7.64 -6.97
CA GLY A 713 8.70 -6.57 -7.83
C GLY A 713 7.99 -6.47 -9.18
N VAL A 714 6.74 -6.96 -9.24
CA VAL A 714 5.81 -6.61 -10.32
C VAL A 714 5.66 -5.10 -10.37
N GLN A 715 5.64 -4.54 -11.57
CA GLN A 715 5.42 -3.13 -11.83
C GLN A 715 4.27 -2.98 -12.83
N PRO A 716 3.03 -2.74 -12.37
CA PRO A 716 1.85 -2.67 -13.21
C PRO A 716 2.01 -1.69 -14.37
N PHE A 717 1.55 -2.11 -15.54
CA PHE A 717 1.61 -1.33 -16.78
C PHE A 717 0.21 -0.84 -17.12
N TYR A 718 -0.01 0.48 -17.00
CA TYR A 718 -1.30 1.10 -17.16
C TYR A 718 -1.44 1.90 -18.44
N SER A 719 -2.50 1.63 -19.19
CA SER A 719 -3.00 2.48 -20.26
C SER A 719 -3.80 3.65 -19.69
N LEU A 720 -3.37 4.87 -20.04
CA LEU A 720 -4.00 6.13 -19.64
C LEU A 720 -4.67 6.86 -20.83
N GLU A 721 -5.04 6.15 -21.89
CA GLU A 721 -5.62 6.77 -23.08
C GLU A 721 -6.87 7.62 -22.76
N GLY A 722 -6.77 8.92 -22.98
CA GLY A 722 -7.81 9.91 -22.69
C GLY A 722 -8.04 10.17 -21.20
N ALA A 723 -7.20 9.67 -20.29
CA ALA A 723 -7.45 9.71 -18.86
C ALA A 723 -7.43 11.11 -18.23
N HIS A 724 -8.20 11.30 -17.15
CA HIS A 724 -8.04 12.44 -16.26
C HIS A 724 -7.12 12.07 -15.09
N LEU A 725 -5.95 12.71 -15.01
CA LEU A 725 -5.05 12.52 -13.87
C LEU A 725 -5.61 13.17 -12.61
N ILE A 726 -5.24 12.62 -11.46
CA ILE A 726 -5.70 13.08 -10.17
C ILE A 726 -4.84 14.26 -9.70
N GLN A 727 -5.48 15.25 -9.09
CA GLN A 727 -4.86 16.24 -8.23
C GLN A 727 -5.54 16.18 -6.87
N VAL A 728 -4.76 15.91 -5.83
CA VAL A 728 -5.23 16.00 -4.44
C VAL A 728 -5.29 17.45 -4.01
N VAL A 729 -6.47 17.87 -3.54
CA VAL A 729 -6.72 19.22 -3.01
C VAL A 729 -6.56 19.25 -1.49
N ASP A 730 -7.01 18.18 -0.81
CA ASP A 730 -6.88 18.01 0.65
C ASP A 730 -6.08 16.73 0.98
N PRO A 731 -4.74 16.82 1.11
CA PRO A 731 -3.85 15.68 1.36
C PRO A 731 -4.00 15.01 2.74
N GLU A 732 -4.64 15.67 3.71
CA GLU A 732 -4.92 15.04 5.00
C GLU A 732 -6.19 14.18 4.92
N ARG A 733 -7.12 14.50 4.01
CA ARG A 733 -8.34 13.71 3.76
C ARG A 733 -8.19 12.63 2.70
N ALA A 734 -7.40 12.86 1.66
CA ALA A 734 -7.14 11.90 0.60
C ALA A 734 -5.78 11.21 0.73
N GLU A 735 -5.73 9.95 0.35
CA GLU A 735 -4.50 9.19 0.25
C GLU A 735 -4.31 8.72 -1.19
N VAL A 736 -3.16 9.07 -1.77
CA VAL A 736 -2.73 8.55 -3.07
C VAL A 736 -1.99 7.25 -2.81
N ILE A 737 -2.48 6.16 -3.39
CA ILE A 737 -1.88 4.83 -3.23
C ILE A 737 -0.94 4.47 -4.40
N LEU A 738 -1.17 5.09 -5.57
CA LEU A 738 -0.38 4.87 -6.77
C LEU A 738 0.03 6.18 -7.43
N ASP A 739 1.30 6.25 -7.84
CA ASP A 739 1.82 7.35 -8.65
C ASP A 739 2.75 6.90 -9.78
N SER A 740 3.11 7.83 -10.67
CA SER A 740 4.06 7.61 -11.76
C SER A 740 4.90 8.87 -12.04
N PRO A 741 6.22 8.83 -11.75
CA PRO A 741 7.16 9.89 -12.14
C PRO A 741 7.22 10.11 -13.65
N TYR A 742 7.04 9.05 -14.44
CA TYR A 742 7.01 9.11 -15.91
C TYR A 742 5.85 9.99 -16.41
N THR A 743 4.67 9.79 -15.81
CA THR A 743 3.46 10.55 -16.12
C THR A 743 3.62 12.01 -15.68
N ALA A 744 4.18 12.22 -14.48
CA ALA A 744 4.49 13.55 -13.98
C ALA A 744 5.41 14.33 -14.94
N ALA A 745 6.41 13.65 -15.54
CA ALA A 745 7.34 14.26 -16.48
C ALA A 745 6.71 14.69 -17.81
N ARG A 746 5.57 14.12 -18.18
CA ARG A 746 4.89 14.43 -19.45
C ARG A 746 3.70 15.36 -19.27
N HIS A 747 2.97 15.19 -18.16
CA HIS A 747 1.67 15.81 -17.96
C HIS A 747 1.58 16.76 -16.77
N GLY A 748 2.61 16.88 -15.95
CA GLY A 748 2.61 17.77 -14.79
C GLY A 748 1.83 17.26 -13.56
N SER A 749 1.24 16.07 -13.64
CA SER A 749 0.76 15.30 -12.49
C SER A 749 1.13 13.83 -12.68
N GLY A 750 1.39 13.14 -11.57
CA GLY A 750 1.68 11.71 -11.58
C GLY A 750 0.79 10.90 -10.65
N ASP A 751 -0.22 11.50 -10.03
CA ASP A 751 -1.12 10.77 -9.12
C ASP A 751 -2.09 9.92 -9.97
N LEU A 752 -2.03 8.61 -9.79
CA LEU A 752 -2.79 7.64 -10.58
C LEU A 752 -4.02 7.12 -9.85
N SER A 753 -3.95 6.88 -8.54
CA SER A 753 -5.10 6.38 -7.78
C SER A 753 -5.13 7.01 -6.40
N ALA A 754 -6.31 7.50 -5.99
CA ALA A 754 -6.51 8.13 -4.70
C ALA A 754 -7.84 7.75 -4.08
N TYR A 755 -7.85 7.58 -2.76
CA TYR A 755 -9.06 7.30 -2.01
C TYR A 755 -9.24 8.23 -0.82
N PHE A 756 -10.49 8.39 -0.38
CA PHE A 756 -10.84 9.14 0.82
C PHE A 756 -12.17 8.65 1.41
N ARG A 757 -12.40 9.00 2.68
CA ARG A 757 -13.66 8.69 3.38
C ARG A 757 -14.63 9.87 3.31
N MET A 758 -15.91 9.57 3.17
CA MET A 758 -17.02 10.52 3.23
C MET A 758 -18.18 9.87 3.98
N GLY A 759 -18.70 10.53 5.01
CA GLY A 759 -19.64 9.91 5.95
C GLY A 759 -19.09 8.58 6.47
N HIS A 760 -19.92 7.55 6.39
CA HIS A 760 -19.59 6.19 6.82
C HIS A 760 -18.92 5.32 5.74
N GLY A 761 -18.75 5.81 4.50
CA GLY A 761 -18.26 5.06 3.35
C GLY A 761 -16.90 5.49 2.83
N VAL A 762 -16.58 5.03 1.62
CA VAL A 762 -15.28 5.25 0.95
C VAL A 762 -15.48 5.53 -0.54
N ILE A 763 -14.64 6.42 -1.07
CA ILE A 763 -14.52 6.71 -2.50
C ILE A 763 -13.08 6.42 -2.91
N LEU A 764 -12.89 5.63 -3.95
CA LEU A 764 -11.60 5.41 -4.61
C LEU A 764 -11.76 5.72 -6.10
N ASP A 765 -10.88 6.59 -6.60
CA ASP A 765 -10.78 6.93 -8.01
C ASP A 765 -9.43 6.47 -8.55
N THR A 766 -9.44 6.00 -9.80
CA THR A 766 -8.23 5.61 -10.52
C THR A 766 -8.18 6.18 -11.93
N ALA A 767 -7.02 6.68 -12.35
CA ALA A 767 -6.82 7.34 -13.63
C ALA A 767 -6.71 6.36 -14.81
N ASN A 768 -6.56 5.07 -14.55
CA ASN A 768 -6.47 4.04 -15.58
C ASN A 768 -7.85 3.42 -15.88
N HIS A 769 -7.98 2.83 -17.06
CA HIS A 769 -9.13 1.97 -17.39
C HIS A 769 -9.07 0.66 -16.60
N PHE A 770 -10.22 0.06 -16.28
CA PHE A 770 -10.28 -1.23 -15.59
C PHE A 770 -9.92 -2.40 -16.50
N GLU A 771 -10.33 -2.38 -17.78
CA GLU A 771 -10.15 -3.51 -18.70
C GLU A 771 -8.92 -3.40 -19.60
N GLU A 772 -8.65 -2.22 -20.17
CA GLU A 772 -7.67 -2.03 -21.26
C GLU A 772 -6.21 -2.01 -20.75
N GLN A 773 -5.76 -3.12 -20.17
CA GLN A 773 -4.46 -3.24 -19.50
C GLN A 773 -3.67 -4.46 -19.97
N GLY A 774 -2.37 -4.46 -19.68
CA GLY A 774 -1.49 -5.58 -20.00
C GLY A 774 -1.28 -5.79 -21.51
N PHE A 775 -1.53 -7.01 -22.00
CA PHE A 775 -1.18 -7.41 -23.37
C PHE A 775 -1.89 -6.63 -24.48
N THR A 776 -3.08 -6.09 -24.23
CA THR A 776 -3.84 -5.32 -25.23
C THR A 776 -3.18 -4.00 -25.57
N SER A 777 -2.43 -3.42 -24.62
CA SER A 777 -1.76 -2.13 -24.76
C SER A 777 -0.23 -2.27 -24.82
N ALA A 778 0.31 -3.48 -24.66
CA ALA A 778 1.73 -3.73 -24.70
C ALA A 778 2.27 -3.74 -26.14
N GLU A 779 3.26 -2.89 -26.41
CA GLU A 779 3.94 -2.86 -27.70
C GLU A 779 5.18 -3.76 -27.75
N GLY A 780 5.50 -4.27 -28.95
CA GLY A 780 6.81 -4.85 -29.22
C GLY A 780 7.04 -6.29 -28.74
N LEU A 781 6.05 -6.95 -28.12
CA LEU A 781 6.16 -8.33 -27.63
C LEU A 781 6.17 -9.36 -28.78
N LYS A 782 7.35 -9.94 -29.04
CA LYS A 782 7.65 -10.92 -30.09
C LYS A 782 8.06 -12.26 -29.48
N GLY A 783 7.11 -13.19 -29.47
CA GLY A 783 7.35 -14.58 -29.08
C GLY A 783 7.18 -14.84 -27.59
N ASP A 784 7.42 -16.11 -27.23
CA ASP A 784 6.96 -16.71 -25.99
C ASP A 784 7.64 -16.06 -24.78
N GLU A 785 8.97 -15.94 -24.80
CA GLU A 785 9.76 -15.41 -23.69
C GLU A 785 9.42 -13.94 -23.37
N GLU A 786 9.22 -13.09 -24.38
CA GLU A 786 8.85 -11.69 -24.17
C GLU A 786 7.44 -11.56 -23.58
N CYS A 787 6.49 -12.39 -24.03
CA CYS A 787 5.13 -12.41 -23.46
C CYS A 787 5.15 -12.93 -22.02
N GLN A 788 5.87 -14.01 -21.75
CA GLN A 788 6.02 -14.59 -20.40
C GLN A 788 6.66 -13.60 -19.43
N ALA A 789 7.75 -12.94 -19.86
CA ALA A 789 8.42 -11.94 -19.05
C ALA A 789 7.52 -10.72 -18.80
N PHE A 790 6.75 -10.27 -19.81
CA PHE A 790 5.81 -9.17 -19.63
C PHE A 790 4.72 -9.52 -18.60
N ALA A 791 4.12 -10.71 -18.71
CA ALA A 791 3.11 -11.17 -17.76
C ALA A 791 3.63 -11.21 -16.31
N VAL A 792 4.83 -11.73 -16.11
CA VAL A 792 5.47 -11.81 -14.78
C VAL A 792 5.91 -10.44 -14.27
N ASN A 793 6.51 -9.60 -15.13
CA ASN A 793 7.07 -8.33 -14.72
C ASN A 793 5.98 -7.27 -14.46
N HIS A 794 4.85 -7.34 -15.16
CA HIS A 794 3.88 -6.24 -15.20
C HIS A 794 2.45 -6.64 -14.85
N MET A 795 1.98 -7.84 -15.20
CA MET A 795 0.58 -8.23 -14.99
C MET A 795 0.34 -9.02 -13.68
N GLY A 796 1.39 -9.27 -12.90
CA GLY A 796 1.29 -10.02 -11.65
C GLY A 796 1.08 -11.53 -11.83
N TYR A 797 1.40 -12.07 -13.01
CA TYR A 797 1.36 -13.51 -13.30
C TYR A 797 2.41 -14.23 -12.43
N SER A 798 1.98 -15.25 -11.68
CA SER A 798 2.87 -15.90 -10.71
C SER A 798 3.93 -16.77 -11.43
N LEU A 799 5.04 -17.02 -10.74
CA LEU A 799 6.07 -17.89 -11.31
C LEU A 799 5.61 -19.36 -11.32
N GLU A 800 4.73 -19.72 -10.39
CA GLU A 800 4.10 -21.02 -10.30
C GLU A 800 3.14 -21.27 -11.47
N ASP A 801 2.32 -20.27 -11.82
CA ASP A 801 1.45 -20.35 -13.00
C ASP A 801 2.30 -20.38 -14.28
N LEU A 802 3.35 -19.56 -14.36
CA LEU A 802 4.28 -19.61 -15.49
C LEU A 802 4.92 -20.99 -15.64
N ARG A 803 5.40 -21.62 -14.55
CA ARG A 803 5.95 -22.98 -14.58
C ARG A 803 4.95 -23.99 -15.17
N GLN A 804 3.66 -23.84 -14.87
CA GLN A 804 2.62 -24.73 -15.38
C GLN A 804 2.26 -24.46 -16.84
N THR A 805 2.26 -23.20 -17.27
CA THR A 805 1.78 -22.80 -18.60
C THR A 805 2.89 -22.48 -19.59
N ARG A 806 4.16 -22.56 -19.21
CA ARG A 806 5.32 -22.14 -20.01
C ARG A 806 5.31 -22.68 -21.44
N ASP A 807 4.92 -23.95 -21.60
CA ASP A 807 4.99 -24.64 -22.89
C ASP A 807 3.71 -24.48 -23.73
N GLU A 808 2.77 -23.66 -23.25
CA GLU A 808 1.51 -23.40 -23.94
C GLU A 808 1.68 -22.58 -25.22
N LYS A 809 0.92 -22.95 -26.25
CA LYS A 809 1.08 -22.38 -27.60
C LYS A 809 0.61 -20.93 -27.73
N TRP A 810 -0.22 -20.46 -26.80
CA TRP A 810 -0.76 -19.11 -26.83
C TRP A 810 0.26 -18.04 -26.42
N TRP A 811 1.38 -18.42 -25.79
CA TRP A 811 2.51 -17.50 -25.54
C TRP A 811 3.14 -16.92 -26.81
N LYS A 812 2.93 -17.54 -27.97
CA LYS A 812 3.51 -17.14 -29.27
C LYS A 812 3.13 -15.74 -29.75
N SER A 813 2.12 -15.11 -29.16
CA SER A 813 1.72 -13.76 -29.49
C SER A 813 0.92 -13.13 -28.35
N ALA A 814 1.18 -11.85 -28.06
CA ALA A 814 0.46 -11.07 -27.05
C ALA A 814 -1.07 -11.15 -27.23
N SER A 815 -1.58 -11.08 -28.47
CA SER A 815 -3.02 -11.19 -28.74
C SER A 815 -3.66 -12.51 -28.31
N LYS A 816 -2.93 -13.63 -28.42
CA LYS A 816 -3.43 -14.94 -27.94
C LYS A 816 -3.31 -15.05 -26.43
N ALA A 817 -2.19 -14.60 -25.86
CA ALA A 817 -2.00 -14.58 -24.42
C ALA A 817 -3.04 -13.68 -23.73
N ALA A 818 -3.44 -12.56 -24.33
CA ALA A 818 -4.50 -11.67 -23.83
C ALA A 818 -5.87 -12.36 -23.70
N SER A 819 -6.11 -13.45 -24.45
CA SER A 819 -7.36 -14.21 -24.34
C SER A 819 -7.36 -15.18 -23.14
N GLU A 820 -6.18 -15.50 -22.61
CA GLU A 820 -5.97 -16.49 -21.55
C GLU A 820 -5.55 -15.85 -20.22
N ILE A 821 -4.92 -14.68 -20.27
CA ILE A 821 -4.39 -13.95 -19.11
C ILE A 821 -4.91 -12.51 -19.12
N ALA A 822 -5.65 -12.17 -18.08
CA ALA A 822 -6.03 -10.80 -17.77
C ALA A 822 -5.02 -10.13 -16.83
N ASP A 823 -4.79 -8.83 -17.02
CA ASP A 823 -4.09 -8.03 -16.01
C ASP A 823 -5.05 -7.69 -14.87
N LEU A 824 -4.79 -8.25 -13.69
CA LEU A 824 -5.63 -8.06 -12.52
C LEU A 824 -5.06 -7.04 -11.54
N SER A 825 -4.00 -6.31 -11.88
CA SER A 825 -3.34 -5.39 -10.94
C SER A 825 -4.28 -4.28 -10.44
N VAL A 826 -5.04 -3.65 -11.34
CA VAL A 826 -6.06 -2.64 -11.01
C VAL A 826 -7.21 -3.27 -10.24
N PHE A 827 -7.71 -4.41 -10.73
CA PHE A 827 -8.81 -5.13 -10.08
C PHE A 827 -8.44 -5.55 -8.66
N ARG A 828 -7.19 -5.98 -8.44
CA ARG A 828 -6.64 -6.34 -7.12
C ARG A 828 -6.76 -5.20 -6.12
N ILE A 829 -6.54 -3.96 -6.56
CA ILE A 829 -6.72 -2.77 -5.70
C ILE A 829 -8.18 -2.65 -5.28
N LEU A 830 -9.12 -2.69 -6.22
CA LEU A 830 -10.57 -2.63 -5.92
C LEU A 830 -10.95 -3.75 -4.94
N THR A 831 -10.51 -4.98 -5.22
CA THR A 831 -10.79 -6.15 -4.39
C THR A 831 -10.27 -6.02 -2.98
N ASN A 832 -9.11 -5.39 -2.79
CA ASN A 832 -8.56 -5.17 -1.46
C ASN A 832 -9.39 -4.15 -0.66
N PHE A 833 -9.97 -3.13 -1.28
CA PHE A 833 -10.92 -2.24 -0.58
C PHE A 833 -12.19 -2.99 -0.14
N VAL A 834 -12.71 -3.86 -1.00
CA VAL A 834 -13.85 -4.72 -0.67
C VAL A 834 -13.51 -5.66 0.47
N ARG A 835 -12.33 -6.28 0.43
CA ARG A 835 -11.79 -7.13 1.51
C ARG A 835 -11.74 -6.35 2.81
N GLU A 836 -11.16 -5.16 2.82
CA GLU A 836 -11.05 -4.33 4.02
C GLU A 836 -12.44 -3.94 4.57
N LYS A 837 -13.41 -3.62 3.71
CA LYS A 837 -14.81 -3.37 4.10
C LYS A 837 -15.48 -4.61 4.73
N ARG A 838 -15.21 -5.82 4.21
CA ARG A 838 -15.77 -7.06 4.78
C ARG A 838 -15.10 -7.47 6.09
N ILE A 839 -13.77 -7.33 6.17
CA ILE A 839 -12.98 -7.82 7.32
C ILE A 839 -12.93 -6.80 8.46
N ASN A 840 -12.63 -5.54 8.14
CA ASN A 840 -12.34 -4.49 9.13
C ASN A 840 -13.48 -3.47 9.28
N GLY A 841 -14.34 -3.35 8.27
CA GLY A 841 -15.66 -2.76 8.40
C GLY A 841 -15.89 -1.48 7.62
#